data_AF-A0A3P8ST79-F1
#
_entry.id   AF-A0A3P8ST79-F1
#
_cell.length_a   1.000
_cell.length_b   1.000
_cell.length_c   1.000
_cell.angle_alpha   90.00
_cell.angle_beta   90.00
_cell.angle_gamma   90.00
#
_symmetry.space_group_name_H-M   'P 1'
#
loop_
_entity.id
_entity.type
_entity.pdbx_description
1 polymer ?
#
loop_
_entity_poly.entity_id
_entity_poly.type
_entity_poly.pdbx_seq_one_letter_code
_entity_poly.pdbx_strand_id
1 'polypeptide(L)'
;MSGFSAELIDYLEGRITFEEFDRRRDERKAKESEVTPEDVEDDAQPSTSAQAGKIEDDVSPGVQLAFASMLGETAEAPSSEAEDEEEEEEDTLSYVDDEDDKDYNAEEEEEEGRKAETEKKPRRGGKRARRRRRRTQEAEEEEEEEDMTVGDVFALEMELNRENKKMMKGRRHGSKLPRALRGLMGEANIRYARGEKEDAILMCMEIIRQAPLAYEPFSTLAMIYEDDEDMDKALQFGLIAAHLNPSDCEEWIRLAEMSLEQDNIRQAILCYTKAIKYDPTNVRYLWERSSLHMRLGDHKQCMDGYRRILSLLPLEDGEHFMQLSKDMAKSYYESNDLPSALSVIEEALARHPNLVSDDFINMAAELYIANRQYSKALQVLVQFSGIVLVRTEPSTSASAPTQEKKEAEKMAEDQEENDQSVKSNTAEEITAEEHAAIQDVQVPDSVPVDLRAKLIVCLIHLNVYTPLEGLVSLLMEQSPEEIGDLYLDVGEAYLEQGEYMSALPLLSALIISDKYNLAVVWLRHAECLKALGHMEAAAQSYSKVVQMAPQHLEARLSLATLQQQLGRMDCALKALESMYDSDTLAQDSSAAQKELKLLLHRSTLLKTQGQIQDYLDAMITMISMLLKVAMQRAKVCLCSVNMSGKNHLKLVKVEDMLPEIADHETAYLDNTGKTNVLSKEDWWQLLVSCVLTLCEVQRYEEAELLVESAMEFYSFYDNKPRRKELEFFGLSATILDHNYYKAYNYIRLMLMENVDLPQLWNIFNQLTITSQHQRHHRFCLRLLLKHPDNHALCVLCGHNAMVSGSFKHALGQYVQAFQTHPDNPLHSLCVGLTFFHMASQKYVGKRHTLVLQGFSFLWQYVELRGECQETMYNLGRALHQMGLTHLAIHYYQKALTLPAQKLEGIADDQVDLRWEIAFNLSLIYQASGNLEMARQLINTHCIV
;
A
#
# COMPACT_ATOMS: atom_id res chain seq x y z
N MET A 1 38.33 7.98 -15.52
CA MET A 1 37.56 6.73 -15.76
C MET A 1 38.18 5.58 -14.97
N SER A 2 38.15 5.63 -13.63
CA SER A 2 38.69 4.55 -12.77
C SER A 2 37.73 4.15 -11.65
N GLY A 3 36.44 4.46 -11.78
CA GLY A 3 35.41 4.21 -10.76
C GLY A 3 34.12 3.56 -11.26
N PHE A 4 34.05 3.14 -12.54
CA PHE A 4 32.89 2.42 -13.08
C PHE A 4 33.18 0.93 -13.15
N SER A 5 32.17 0.10 -12.88
CA SER A 5 32.29 -1.36 -12.98
C SER A 5 32.56 -1.78 -14.42
N ALA A 6 33.42 -2.78 -14.63
CA ALA A 6 33.84 -3.21 -15.96
C ALA A 6 32.68 -3.60 -16.88
N GLU A 7 31.64 -4.22 -16.32
CA GLU A 7 30.41 -4.57 -17.04
C GLU A 7 29.57 -3.36 -17.46
N LEU A 8 29.55 -2.27 -16.68
CA LEU A 8 28.86 -1.04 -17.07
C LEU A 8 29.60 -0.34 -18.20
N ILE A 9 30.93 -0.42 -18.21
CA ILE A 9 31.76 0.07 -19.30
C ILE A 9 31.48 -0.75 -20.57
N ASP A 10 31.44 -2.08 -20.47
CA ASP A 10 31.15 -2.95 -21.62
C ASP A 10 29.72 -2.74 -22.19
N TYR A 11 28.74 -2.45 -21.34
CA TYR A 11 27.37 -2.11 -21.76
C TYR A 11 27.31 -0.74 -22.45
N LEU A 12 27.94 0.28 -21.87
CA LEU A 12 27.99 1.63 -22.45
C LEU A 12 28.79 1.68 -23.76
N GLU A 13 29.76 0.79 -23.93
CA GLU A 13 30.49 0.60 -25.18
C GLU A 13 29.76 -0.31 -26.19
N GLY A 14 28.57 -0.81 -25.87
CA GLY A 14 27.74 -1.63 -26.77
C GLY A 14 28.29 -3.04 -27.05
N ARG A 15 29.22 -3.53 -26.22
CA ARG A 15 29.85 -4.84 -26.39
C ARG A 15 29.01 -5.98 -25.83
N ILE A 16 28.09 -5.68 -24.94
CA ILE A 16 27.14 -6.63 -24.33
C ILE A 16 25.72 -6.05 -24.36
N THR A 17 24.71 -6.93 -24.40
CA THR A 17 23.30 -6.53 -24.33
C THR A 17 22.89 -6.22 -22.89
N PHE A 18 21.77 -5.52 -22.72
CA PHE A 18 21.27 -5.16 -21.39
C PHE A 18 20.96 -6.40 -20.52
N GLU A 19 20.41 -7.46 -21.11
CA GLU A 19 20.16 -8.74 -20.42
C GLU A 19 21.45 -9.41 -19.95
N GLU A 20 22.52 -9.32 -20.75
CA GLU A 20 23.85 -9.86 -20.40
C GLU A 20 24.52 -9.04 -19.28
N PHE A 21 24.29 -7.72 -19.27
CA PHE A 21 24.74 -6.80 -18.21
C PHE A 21 24.04 -7.08 -16.88
N ASP A 22 22.70 -7.23 -16.88
CA ASP A 22 21.92 -7.49 -15.66
C ASP A 22 22.30 -8.85 -15.05
N ARG A 23 22.49 -9.87 -15.89
CA ARG A 23 22.95 -11.19 -15.44
C ARG A 23 24.32 -11.14 -14.76
N ARG A 24 25.31 -10.43 -15.34
CA ARG A 24 26.66 -10.32 -14.76
C ARG A 24 26.69 -9.49 -13.48
N ARG A 25 25.84 -8.46 -13.39
CA ARG A 25 25.64 -7.67 -12.17
C ARG A 25 25.06 -8.52 -11.04
N ASP A 26 24.10 -9.37 -11.34
CA ASP A 26 23.43 -10.22 -10.36
C ASP A 26 24.33 -11.40 -9.93
N GLU A 27 25.14 -11.95 -10.83
CA GLU A 27 26.20 -12.92 -10.51
C GLU A 27 27.27 -12.33 -9.57
N ARG A 28 27.61 -11.03 -9.73
CA ARG A 28 28.53 -10.32 -8.82
C ARG A 28 27.92 -10.10 -7.45
N LYS A 29 26.65 -9.68 -7.38
CA LYS A 29 25.91 -9.56 -6.10
C LYS A 29 25.78 -10.90 -5.38
N ALA A 30 25.56 -11.99 -6.12
CA ALA A 30 25.52 -13.34 -5.55
C ALA A 30 26.89 -13.77 -4.98
N LYS A 31 27.99 -13.42 -5.65
CA LYS A 31 29.35 -13.68 -5.15
C LYS A 31 29.74 -12.82 -3.95
N GLU A 32 29.26 -11.58 -3.88
CA GLU A 32 29.45 -10.68 -2.72
C GLU A 32 28.62 -11.13 -1.50
N SER A 33 27.54 -11.88 -1.70
CA SER A 33 26.70 -12.42 -0.60
C SER A 33 27.18 -13.73 0.02
N GLU A 34 28.20 -14.39 -0.53
CA GLU A 34 28.71 -15.69 -0.04
C GLU A 34 29.97 -15.60 0.84
N VAL A 35 30.44 -14.41 1.21
CA VAL A 35 31.65 -14.27 2.04
C VAL A 35 31.27 -13.85 3.48
N THR A 36 31.29 -14.83 4.40
CA THR A 36 31.26 -14.61 5.85
C THR A 36 32.63 -14.14 6.37
N PRO A 37 32.70 -13.29 7.42
CA PRO A 37 33.93 -12.63 7.83
C PRO A 37 34.66 -13.38 8.95
N GLU A 38 35.69 -14.16 8.61
CA GLU A 38 36.72 -14.57 9.58
C GLU A 38 38.12 -14.49 8.93
N ASP A 39 38.99 -13.72 9.61
CA ASP A 39 40.45 -13.71 9.63
C ASP A 39 41.32 -13.32 8.42
N VAL A 40 42.52 -12.86 8.80
CA VAL A 40 43.76 -12.55 8.04
C VAL A 40 43.94 -11.07 7.70
N GLU A 41 44.56 -10.25 8.56
CA GLU A 41 46.01 -10.08 8.80
C GLU A 41 46.88 -9.69 7.58
N ASP A 42 47.62 -8.60 7.81
CA ASP A 42 48.81 -8.05 7.15
C ASP A 42 49.44 -8.81 5.97
N ASP A 43 49.70 -8.07 4.88
CA ASP A 43 51.08 -7.87 4.41
C ASP A 43 51.13 -6.89 3.21
N ALA A 44 51.74 -5.71 3.42
CA ALA A 44 52.57 -5.05 2.40
C ALA A 44 53.29 -3.81 2.94
N GLN A 45 54.57 -4.00 3.27
CA GLN A 45 55.64 -3.00 3.13
C GLN A 45 56.85 -3.71 2.48
N PRO A 46 57.90 -3.01 2.01
CA PRO A 46 58.04 -1.60 1.63
C PRO A 46 58.83 -1.40 0.30
N SER A 47 58.95 -0.15 -0.21
CA SER A 47 60.28 0.46 -0.47
C SER A 47 60.22 1.85 -1.13
N THR A 48 60.81 2.82 -0.42
CA THR A 48 61.70 3.93 -0.88
C THR A 48 61.15 4.99 -1.85
N SER A 49 61.35 6.30 -1.74
CA SER A 49 62.24 7.24 -1.01
C SER A 49 61.65 8.64 -1.31
N ALA A 50 61.73 9.73 -0.54
CA ALA A 50 62.86 10.35 0.12
C ALA A 50 62.40 11.61 0.90
N GLN A 51 63.25 12.00 1.85
CA GLN A 51 63.46 13.34 2.42
C GLN A 51 62.54 13.86 3.54
N ALA A 52 63.22 14.05 4.67
CA ALA A 52 62.79 14.62 5.92
C ALA A 52 62.54 16.14 5.83
N GLY A 53 61.54 16.60 6.58
CA GLY A 53 61.29 17.98 6.95
C GLY A 53 60.77 18.03 8.40
N LYS A 54 61.22 19.02 9.16
CA LYS A 54 61.14 19.16 10.62
C LYS A 54 59.72 19.08 11.21
N ILE A 55 59.65 18.52 12.41
CA ILE A 55 58.53 18.65 13.35
C ILE A 55 58.58 20.09 13.90
N GLU A 56 57.53 20.86 13.65
CA GLU A 56 57.15 22.00 14.47
C GLU A 56 55.84 21.64 15.17
N ASP A 57 55.87 21.77 16.49
CA ASP A 57 54.73 21.62 17.38
C ASP A 57 53.75 22.75 17.12
N ASP A 58 52.71 22.51 16.34
CA ASP A 58 51.55 23.40 16.30
C ASP A 58 50.27 22.59 16.49
N VAL A 59 49.53 22.97 17.53
CA VAL A 59 48.19 22.48 17.84
C VAL A 59 47.27 22.82 16.68
N SER A 60 46.38 21.89 16.29
CA SER A 60 45.51 22.11 15.15
C SER A 60 44.59 23.34 15.37
N PRO A 61 44.31 24.14 14.32
CA PRO A 61 43.48 25.34 14.45
C PRO A 61 42.07 25.07 14.98
N GLY A 62 41.55 23.84 14.81
CA GLY A 62 40.24 23.42 15.31
C GLY A 62 40.17 23.35 16.84
N VAL A 63 41.26 22.92 17.50
CA VAL A 63 41.34 22.92 18.98
C VAL A 63 41.42 24.36 19.50
N GLN A 64 42.16 25.23 18.83
CA GLN A 64 42.22 26.65 19.19
C GLN A 64 40.89 27.39 18.96
N LEU A 65 40.14 27.05 17.92
CA LEU A 65 38.81 27.60 17.63
C LEU A 65 37.75 27.12 18.63
N ALA A 66 37.80 25.84 19.03
CA ALA A 66 36.95 25.30 20.10
C ALA A 66 37.24 25.95 21.46
N PHE A 67 38.52 26.14 21.79
CA PHE A 67 38.94 26.83 23.01
C PHE A 67 38.63 28.33 22.96
N ALA A 68 38.72 28.99 21.80
CA ALA A 68 38.33 30.38 21.61
C ALA A 68 36.80 30.59 21.70
N SER A 69 36.02 29.59 21.28
CA SER A 69 34.56 29.57 21.44
C SER A 69 34.14 29.40 22.90
N MET A 70 34.85 28.58 23.68
CA MET A 70 34.65 28.51 25.14
C MET A 70 35.08 29.79 25.88
N LEU A 71 35.90 30.64 25.24
CA LEU A 71 36.43 31.89 25.78
C LEU A 71 35.72 33.16 25.25
N GLY A 72 34.81 33.03 24.27
CA GLY A 72 33.94 34.10 23.79
C GLY A 72 34.57 35.17 22.87
N GLU A 73 35.53 34.85 22.00
CA GLU A 73 36.15 35.85 21.09
C GLU A 73 36.13 35.43 19.59
N THR A 74 35.68 36.32 18.67
CA THR A 74 35.49 36.08 17.22
C THR A 74 36.57 36.72 16.32
N ALA A 75 36.88 36.13 15.14
CA ALA A 75 37.79 36.72 14.13
C ALA A 75 37.43 36.37 12.66
N GLU A 76 37.50 37.38 11.75
CA GLU A 76 37.19 37.35 10.30
C GLU A 76 38.38 36.94 9.38
N ALA A 77 38.09 36.55 8.12
CA ALA A 77 39.08 36.13 7.09
C ALA A 77 38.99 36.91 5.74
N PRO A 78 40.08 37.03 4.93
CA PRO A 78 40.12 37.86 3.71
C PRO A 78 40.11 37.10 2.36
N SER A 79 39.92 37.85 1.26
CA SER A 79 39.69 37.45 -0.14
C SER A 79 40.88 37.65 -1.11
N SER A 80 40.92 36.92 -2.25
CA SER A 80 41.64 37.26 -3.51
C SER A 80 41.08 36.45 -4.69
N GLU A 81 40.46 37.04 -5.73
CA GLU A 81 41.00 37.60 -7.00
C GLU A 81 41.24 36.57 -8.13
N ALA A 82 40.93 37.01 -9.37
CA ALA A 82 40.64 36.24 -10.58
C ALA A 82 41.67 36.47 -11.71
N GLU A 83 41.70 35.57 -12.70
CA GLU A 83 42.33 35.78 -14.02
C GLU A 83 41.41 35.24 -15.13
N ASP A 84 41.21 36.07 -16.16
CA ASP A 84 40.54 35.80 -17.44
C ASP A 84 41.58 35.42 -18.52
N GLU A 85 41.20 34.72 -19.60
CA GLU A 85 41.32 35.21 -20.99
C GLU A 85 40.97 34.19 -22.12
N GLU A 86 40.40 34.76 -23.19
CA GLU A 86 40.44 34.43 -24.63
C GLU A 86 39.33 33.60 -25.35
N GLU A 87 38.71 34.27 -26.34
CA GLU A 87 37.80 33.83 -27.40
C GLU A 87 38.57 33.66 -28.74
N GLU A 88 38.13 32.76 -29.64
CA GLU A 88 38.24 32.97 -31.11
C GLU A 88 37.06 32.27 -31.86
N GLU A 89 36.53 32.95 -32.88
CA GLU A 89 35.48 32.55 -33.83
C GLU A 89 36.05 31.86 -35.10
N GLU A 90 35.27 31.01 -35.80
CA GLU A 90 34.95 31.15 -37.25
C GLU A 90 34.05 30.01 -37.83
N ASP A 91 33.33 30.37 -38.90
CA ASP A 91 32.20 29.76 -39.64
C ASP A 91 32.40 28.39 -40.34
N THR A 92 31.30 27.62 -40.56
CA THR A 92 31.00 26.85 -41.81
C THR A 92 29.50 26.43 -41.94
N LEU A 93 28.97 26.48 -43.18
CA LEU A 93 27.60 26.33 -43.69
C LEU A 93 26.95 24.91 -43.76
N SER A 94 25.60 24.91 -43.78
CA SER A 94 24.60 24.03 -44.47
C SER A 94 24.01 22.78 -43.77
N TYR A 95 22.69 22.77 -43.51
CA TYR A 95 21.59 22.20 -44.33
C TYR A 95 20.24 22.44 -43.61
N VAL A 96 19.19 22.74 -44.39
CA VAL A 96 17.82 23.05 -43.92
C VAL A 96 17.01 21.75 -43.84
N ASP A 97 16.39 21.47 -42.70
CA ASP A 97 15.26 20.56 -42.56
C ASP A 97 14.11 21.34 -41.90
N ASP A 98 12.97 21.38 -42.60
CA ASP A 98 11.74 22.05 -42.18
C ASP A 98 11.04 21.25 -41.06
N GLU A 99 11.22 21.65 -39.80
CA GLU A 99 10.37 21.23 -38.68
C GLU A 99 9.17 22.17 -38.53
N ASP A 100 8.08 21.89 -39.25
CA ASP A 100 6.75 22.42 -38.89
C ASP A 100 5.68 21.37 -39.20
N ASP A 101 5.50 20.41 -38.28
CA ASP A 101 4.29 19.59 -38.18
C ASP A 101 3.94 19.36 -36.69
N LYS A 102 3.54 20.45 -36.03
CA LYS A 102 2.95 20.44 -34.68
C LYS A 102 1.51 20.92 -34.77
N ASP A 103 0.59 19.97 -34.93
CA ASP A 103 -0.85 20.25 -34.80
C ASP A 103 -1.52 19.16 -33.95
N TYR A 104 -1.29 19.27 -32.65
CA TYR A 104 -2.15 18.76 -31.58
C TYR A 104 -2.31 19.91 -30.57
N ASN A 105 -3.30 20.77 -30.83
CA ASN A 105 -4.17 21.44 -29.84
C ASN A 105 -5.07 22.45 -30.56
N ALA A 106 -6.35 22.11 -30.70
CA ALA A 106 -7.45 23.07 -30.70
C ALA A 106 -8.18 22.79 -29.38
N GLU A 107 -8.54 23.77 -28.57
CA GLU A 107 -9.47 24.85 -28.92
C GLU A 107 -9.08 26.18 -28.27
N GLU A 108 -9.29 27.27 -29.00
CA GLU A 108 -9.96 28.49 -28.54
C GLU A 108 -10.18 29.41 -29.77
N GLU A 109 -11.42 29.51 -30.25
CA GLU A 109 -11.91 30.67 -31.02
C GLU A 109 -13.00 31.31 -30.15
N GLU A 110 -12.71 32.49 -29.61
CA GLU A 110 -13.15 33.81 -30.07
C GLU A 110 -14.58 34.19 -29.65
N GLU A 111 -14.67 35.15 -28.72
CA GLU A 111 -15.62 36.27 -28.88
C GLU A 111 -14.99 37.59 -28.41
N GLU A 112 -15.05 38.57 -29.30
CA GLU A 112 -14.43 39.89 -29.20
C GLU A 112 -15.19 40.86 -28.28
N GLY A 113 -14.42 41.71 -27.58
CA GLY A 113 -14.60 43.15 -27.70
C GLY A 113 -14.97 43.93 -26.43
N ARG A 114 -13.97 44.58 -25.80
CA ARG A 114 -13.78 46.04 -25.94
C ARG A 114 -12.42 46.50 -25.38
N LYS A 115 -11.75 47.31 -26.21
CA LYS A 115 -10.40 47.85 -26.07
C LYS A 115 -10.33 49.01 -25.06
N ALA A 116 -9.21 49.11 -24.35
CA ALA A 116 -8.52 50.39 -24.14
C ALA A 116 -7.01 50.17 -23.90
N GLU A 117 -6.25 50.56 -24.93
CA GLU A 117 -4.92 51.19 -24.92
C GLU A 117 -3.69 50.43 -24.40
N THR A 118 -2.97 49.88 -25.38
CA THR A 118 -1.58 49.45 -25.36
C THR A 118 -0.63 50.56 -25.80
N GLU A 119 0.49 50.75 -25.08
CA GLU A 119 1.77 51.13 -25.69
C GLU A 119 2.89 50.14 -25.31
N LYS A 120 3.26 49.38 -26.34
CA LYS A 120 4.44 48.58 -26.68
C LYS A 120 5.69 48.61 -25.77
N LYS A 121 6.16 47.40 -25.43
CA LYS A 121 7.60 47.03 -25.42
C LYS A 121 7.89 46.06 -26.58
N PRO A 122 9.11 46.05 -27.16
CA PRO A 122 9.54 44.98 -28.06
C PRO A 122 10.09 43.75 -27.31
N ARG A 123 9.95 42.63 -28.02
CA ARG A 123 10.36 41.21 -27.82
C ARG A 123 11.89 41.02 -27.74
N ARG A 124 12.51 39.89 -27.35
CA ARG A 124 12.17 38.55 -26.81
C ARG A 124 13.52 37.89 -26.43
N GLY A 125 13.52 36.89 -25.55
CA GLY A 125 14.58 35.88 -25.50
C GLY A 125 15.00 35.47 -24.10
N GLY A 126 14.28 34.52 -23.48
CA GLY A 126 14.65 33.93 -22.20
C GLY A 126 14.54 32.40 -22.24
N LYS A 127 15.69 31.72 -22.27
CA LYS A 127 15.86 30.36 -21.76
C LYS A 127 15.88 30.45 -20.23
N ARG A 128 15.05 29.67 -19.52
CA ARG A 128 15.04 29.61 -18.06
C ARG A 128 15.39 28.21 -17.58
N ALA A 129 16.56 28.10 -16.98
CA ALA A 129 16.90 27.13 -15.95
C ALA A 129 16.21 27.55 -14.63
N ARG A 130 15.65 26.58 -13.89
CA ARG A 130 15.02 26.81 -12.58
C ARG A 130 16.06 26.74 -11.47
N ARG A 131 16.41 27.92 -10.94
CA ARG A 131 16.85 28.12 -9.54
C ARG A 131 15.59 28.21 -8.66
N ARG A 132 15.52 27.46 -7.55
CA ARG A 132 14.61 27.78 -6.44
C ARG A 132 15.40 28.59 -5.41
N ARG A 133 14.95 29.82 -5.20
CA ARG A 133 15.47 30.79 -4.22
C ARG A 133 14.54 30.79 -3.00
N ARG A 134 15.19 30.85 -1.84
CA ARG A 134 14.70 31.23 -0.51
C ARG A 134 13.65 32.35 -0.56
N ARG A 135 12.61 32.22 0.28
CA ARG A 135 11.85 33.33 0.84
C ARG A 135 12.38 33.56 2.25
N THR A 136 12.94 34.74 2.47
CA THR A 136 13.20 35.38 3.76
C THR A 136 11.89 35.97 4.26
N GLN A 137 11.50 35.63 5.49
CA GLN A 137 10.60 36.43 6.31
C GLN A 137 11.49 37.14 7.34
N GLU A 138 11.36 38.46 7.40
CA GLU A 138 11.94 39.31 8.43
C GLU A 138 11.20 39.01 9.75
N ALA A 139 11.94 38.62 10.77
CA ALA A 139 11.51 38.61 12.16
C ALA A 139 12.67 39.19 13.00
N GLU A 140 12.30 40.17 13.79
CA GLU A 140 12.98 40.97 14.79
C GLU A 140 14.27 40.39 15.40
N GLU A 141 15.31 41.24 15.46
CA GLU A 141 16.51 41.02 16.27
C GLU A 141 16.13 41.10 17.76
N GLU A 142 16.06 39.94 18.42
CA GLU A 142 16.28 39.83 19.87
C GLU A 142 17.61 39.10 20.06
N GLU A 143 18.58 39.76 20.70
CA GLU A 143 19.80 39.12 21.19
C GLU A 143 19.41 38.18 22.35
N GLU A 144 19.18 36.90 22.03
CA GLU A 144 19.22 35.82 23.02
C GLU A 144 20.60 35.17 22.96
N GLU A 145 21.30 35.14 24.09
CA GLU A 145 22.51 34.32 24.27
C GLU A 145 22.12 32.85 24.00
N GLU A 146 22.51 32.30 22.84
CA GLU A 146 22.34 30.88 22.57
C GLU A 146 23.28 30.08 23.50
N ASP A 147 22.72 29.48 24.55
CA ASP A 147 23.41 28.47 25.34
C ASP A 147 23.87 27.32 24.44
N MET A 148 25.16 26.97 24.57
CA MET A 148 25.82 25.86 23.88
C MET A 148 24.99 24.56 23.99
N THR A 149 24.62 23.97 22.86
CA THR A 149 23.79 22.76 22.88
C THR A 149 24.63 21.49 23.06
N VAL A 150 24.03 20.46 23.67
CA VAL A 150 24.66 19.13 23.89
C VAL A 150 25.27 18.55 22.59
N GLY A 151 24.76 18.93 21.41
CA GLY A 151 25.28 18.51 20.11
C GLY A 151 26.68 19.04 19.78
N ASP A 152 27.04 20.23 20.26
CA ASP A 152 28.33 20.87 19.98
C ASP A 152 29.46 20.26 20.83
N VAL A 153 29.11 19.76 22.01
CA VAL A 153 30.00 18.96 22.88
C VAL A 153 30.24 17.57 22.29
N PHE A 154 29.25 16.96 21.63
CA PHE A 154 29.41 15.69 20.92
C PHE A 154 30.30 15.80 19.67
N ALA A 155 30.29 16.95 18.99
CA ALA A 155 31.21 17.22 17.89
C ALA A 155 32.66 17.29 18.41
N LEU A 156 32.88 17.96 19.54
CA LEU A 156 34.16 17.95 20.25
C LEU A 156 34.58 16.54 20.68
N GLU A 157 33.64 15.75 21.23
CA GLU A 157 33.90 14.38 21.67
C GLU A 157 34.28 13.45 20.51
N MET A 158 33.62 13.57 19.35
CA MET A 158 33.95 12.81 18.14
C MET A 158 35.30 13.19 17.55
N GLU A 159 35.67 14.47 17.60
CA GLU A 159 36.96 14.97 17.13
C GLU A 159 38.10 14.57 18.05
N LEU A 160 37.91 14.69 19.38
CA LEU A 160 38.87 14.21 20.38
C LEU A 160 39.04 12.68 20.30
N ASN A 161 37.97 11.92 20.05
CA ASN A 161 38.03 10.47 19.86
C ASN A 161 38.73 10.06 18.55
N ARG A 162 38.61 10.87 17.48
CA ARG A 162 39.33 10.67 16.21
C ARG A 162 40.82 10.95 16.36
N GLU A 163 41.19 12.00 17.10
CA GLU A 163 42.59 12.30 17.41
C GLU A 163 43.19 11.30 18.40
N ASN A 164 42.43 10.87 19.41
CA ASN A 164 42.83 9.81 20.34
C ASN A 164 43.07 8.48 19.62
N LYS A 165 42.25 8.09 18.64
CA LYS A 165 42.50 6.88 17.81
C LYS A 165 43.80 6.99 16.99
N LYS A 166 44.20 8.17 16.55
CA LYS A 166 45.48 8.40 15.85
C LYS A 166 46.67 8.33 16.80
N MET A 167 46.51 8.72 18.06
CA MET A 167 47.57 8.66 19.09
C MET A 167 47.64 7.32 19.86
N MET A 168 46.61 6.47 19.78
CA MET A 168 46.48 5.18 20.49
C MET A 168 47.43 4.05 20.03
N LYS A 169 48.34 4.28 19.06
CA LYS A 169 49.39 3.30 18.68
C LYS A 169 50.62 3.33 19.60
N GLY A 170 50.67 4.22 20.61
CA GLY A 170 51.73 4.28 21.62
C GLY A 170 51.29 3.70 22.98
N ARG A 171 52.13 2.86 23.61
CA ARG A 171 51.92 2.31 24.96
C ARG A 171 51.67 3.44 25.99
N ARG A 172 50.53 3.37 26.69
CA ARG A 172 50.09 4.33 27.72
C ARG A 172 51.07 4.41 28.89
N HIS A 173 51.59 5.60 29.17
CA HIS A 173 52.04 5.98 30.50
C HIS A 173 50.90 6.78 31.15
N GLY A 174 50.46 6.39 32.34
CA GLY A 174 49.45 7.15 33.10
C GLY A 174 49.85 8.62 33.20
N SER A 175 48.89 9.50 32.89
CA SER A 175 49.04 10.95 32.93
C SER A 175 49.46 11.35 34.34
N LYS A 176 50.73 11.70 34.51
CA LYS A 176 51.24 12.34 35.72
C LYS A 176 51.52 13.78 35.35
N LEU A 177 50.89 14.72 36.05
CA LEU A 177 51.20 16.13 35.87
C LEU A 177 52.72 16.36 35.96
N PRO A 178 53.29 17.18 35.05
CA PRO A 178 54.67 17.64 35.13
C PRO A 178 54.98 18.15 36.54
N ARG A 179 56.22 17.94 37.00
CA ARG A 179 56.61 18.23 38.39
C ARG A 179 56.38 19.70 38.79
N ALA A 180 56.43 20.63 37.83
CA ALA A 180 56.12 22.05 38.04
C ALA A 180 54.61 22.31 38.23
N LEU A 181 53.76 21.66 37.43
CA LEU A 181 52.30 21.81 37.48
C LEU A 181 51.65 21.08 38.65
N ARG A 182 52.30 20.03 39.19
CA ARG A 182 51.82 19.33 40.39
C ARG A 182 51.81 20.23 41.64
N GLY A 183 52.75 21.18 41.72
CA GLY A 183 52.76 22.18 42.79
C GLY A 183 51.58 23.14 42.66
N LEU A 184 51.30 23.61 41.43
CA LEU A 184 50.17 24.47 41.12
C LEU A 184 48.82 23.77 41.37
N MET A 185 48.72 22.49 41.00
CA MET A 185 47.55 21.65 41.27
C MET A 185 47.33 21.44 42.78
N GLY A 186 48.41 21.24 43.54
CA GLY A 186 48.36 21.18 44.99
C GLY A 186 47.89 22.49 45.62
N GLU A 187 48.30 23.64 45.08
CA GLU A 187 47.84 24.96 45.50
C GLU A 187 46.36 25.18 45.16
N ALA A 188 45.91 24.82 43.96
CA ALA A 188 44.50 24.88 43.55
C ALA A 188 43.60 24.05 44.49
N ASN A 189 43.99 22.81 44.81
CA ASN A 189 43.26 21.96 45.74
C ASN A 189 43.22 22.54 47.18
N ILE A 190 44.32 23.15 47.65
CA ILE A 190 44.36 23.81 48.97
C ILE A 190 43.45 25.04 49.01
N ARG A 191 43.37 25.78 47.90
CA ARG A 191 42.54 27.00 47.77
C ARG A 191 41.05 26.66 47.71
N TYR A 192 40.70 25.62 46.97
CA TYR A 192 39.38 25.02 47.02
C TYR A 192 39.01 24.55 48.44
N ALA A 193 39.89 23.83 49.13
CA ALA A 193 39.67 23.41 50.52
C ALA A 193 39.56 24.58 51.53
N ARG A 194 40.03 25.79 51.17
CA ARG A 194 39.86 27.02 51.95
C ARG A 194 38.58 27.79 51.62
N GLY A 195 37.82 27.34 50.61
CA GLY A 195 36.61 27.99 50.11
C GLY A 195 36.86 29.10 49.08
N GLU A 196 38.10 29.30 48.65
CA GLU A 196 38.47 30.29 47.62
C GLU A 196 38.25 29.67 46.22
N LYS A 197 36.97 29.48 45.85
CA LYS A 197 36.56 28.75 44.64
C LYS A 197 36.98 29.45 43.33
N GLU A 198 36.83 30.77 43.22
CA GLU A 198 37.16 31.53 42.00
C GLU A 198 38.65 31.45 41.65
N ASP A 199 39.52 31.62 42.65
CA ASP A 199 40.98 31.46 42.49
C ASP A 199 41.33 30.04 42.05
N ALA A 200 40.67 29.03 42.63
CA ALA A 200 40.88 27.63 42.29
C ALA A 200 40.47 27.30 40.84
N ILE A 201 39.36 27.88 40.33
CA ILE A 201 38.93 27.73 38.93
C ILE A 201 39.98 28.31 37.99
N LEU A 202 40.46 29.53 38.24
CA LEU A 202 41.49 30.18 37.41
C LEU A 202 42.80 29.37 37.36
N MET A 203 43.22 28.83 38.50
CA MET A 203 44.39 27.97 38.57
C MET A 203 44.19 26.64 37.82
N CYS A 204 43.01 26.02 37.94
CA CYS A 204 42.70 24.80 37.19
C CYS A 204 42.68 25.05 35.67
N MET A 205 42.11 26.17 35.21
CA MET A 205 42.09 26.55 33.80
C MET A 205 43.49 26.81 33.25
N GLU A 206 44.37 27.46 34.03
CA GLU A 206 45.76 27.66 33.62
C GLU A 206 46.54 26.33 33.55
N ILE A 207 46.23 25.37 34.43
CA ILE A 207 46.81 24.03 34.37
C ILE A 207 46.30 23.28 33.12
N ILE A 208 45.01 23.40 32.79
CA ILE A 208 44.42 22.80 31.58
C ILE A 208 45.06 23.37 30.32
N ARG A 209 45.29 24.70 30.27
CA ARG A 209 45.96 25.38 29.16
C ARG A 209 47.37 24.84 28.91
N GLN A 210 48.09 24.43 29.97
CA GLN A 210 49.46 23.92 29.87
C GLN A 210 49.53 22.39 29.73
N ALA A 211 48.53 21.65 30.23
CA ALA A 211 48.48 20.19 30.23
C ALA A 211 47.05 19.68 29.98
N PRO A 212 46.57 19.67 28.72
CA PRO A 212 45.19 19.32 28.38
C PRO A 212 44.84 17.83 28.57
N LEU A 213 45.85 16.97 28.78
CA LEU A 213 45.69 15.52 28.98
C LEU A 213 45.69 15.09 30.46
N ALA A 214 45.75 16.04 31.40
CA ALA A 214 45.70 15.76 32.83
C ALA A 214 44.26 15.74 33.32
N TYR A 215 43.82 14.63 33.95
CA TYR A 215 42.44 14.51 34.45
C TYR A 215 42.20 15.24 35.78
N GLU A 216 43.26 15.39 36.60
CA GLU A 216 43.17 15.94 37.97
C GLU A 216 42.53 17.35 38.01
N PRO A 217 42.87 18.32 37.13
CA PRO A 217 42.23 19.65 37.10
C PRO A 217 40.75 19.60 36.71
N PHE A 218 40.37 18.72 35.77
CA PHE A 218 38.98 18.58 35.35
C PHE A 218 38.11 17.94 36.46
N SER A 219 38.68 16.99 37.22
CA SER A 219 38.01 16.41 38.39
C SER A 219 37.80 17.43 39.51
N THR A 220 38.81 18.26 39.81
CA THR A 220 38.66 19.34 40.80
C THR A 220 37.66 20.40 40.34
N LEU A 221 37.63 20.76 39.04
CA LEU A 221 36.61 21.66 38.49
C LEU A 221 35.20 21.07 38.61
N ALA A 222 35.02 19.78 38.29
CA ALA A 222 33.73 19.11 38.44
C ALA A 222 33.22 19.18 39.88
N MET A 223 34.09 18.95 40.87
CA MET A 223 33.74 19.08 42.29
C MET A 223 33.41 20.53 42.71
N ILE A 224 34.14 21.52 42.18
CA ILE A 224 33.86 22.93 42.47
C ILE A 224 32.46 23.31 41.95
N TYR A 225 32.13 22.91 40.72
CA TYR A 225 30.82 23.20 40.11
C TYR A 225 29.68 22.41 40.75
N GLU A 226 29.94 21.19 41.25
CA GLU A 226 28.98 20.41 42.04
C GLU A 226 28.69 21.10 43.38
N ASP A 227 29.71 21.64 44.06
CA ASP A 227 29.53 22.46 45.27
C ASP A 227 28.86 23.82 44.99
N ASP A 228 28.84 24.28 43.74
CA ASP A 228 28.17 25.50 43.28
C ASP A 228 26.74 25.22 42.73
N GLU A 229 26.27 23.97 42.83
CA GLU A 229 24.97 23.48 42.32
C GLU A 229 24.79 23.60 40.78
N ASP A 230 25.85 23.89 40.03
CA ASP A 230 25.84 23.93 38.56
C ASP A 230 26.11 22.52 37.99
N MET A 231 25.05 21.70 38.00
CA MET A 231 25.11 20.28 37.65
C MET A 231 25.53 20.04 36.19
N ASP A 232 25.21 20.95 35.28
CA ASP A 232 25.53 20.81 33.86
C ASP A 232 27.03 20.96 33.60
N LYS A 233 27.66 22.00 34.17
CA LYS A 233 29.11 22.18 34.08
C LYS A 233 29.85 21.09 34.84
N ALA A 234 29.35 20.70 36.02
CA ALA A 234 29.92 19.62 36.81
C ALA A 234 29.96 18.30 36.01
N LEU A 235 28.86 17.94 35.34
CA LEU A 235 28.77 16.74 34.52
C LEU A 235 29.69 16.80 33.29
N GLN A 236 29.79 17.95 32.62
CA GLN A 236 30.67 18.14 31.47
C GLN A 236 32.14 17.96 31.84
N PHE A 237 32.62 18.66 32.88
CA PHE A 237 34.01 18.52 33.34
C PHE A 237 34.28 17.13 33.92
N GLY A 238 33.30 16.54 34.60
CA GLY A 238 33.36 15.19 35.14
C GLY A 238 33.49 14.12 34.05
N LEU A 239 32.71 14.20 32.96
CA LEU A 239 32.85 13.31 31.81
C LEU A 239 34.24 13.39 31.17
N ILE A 240 34.77 14.61 30.99
CA ILE A 240 36.12 14.81 30.44
C ILE A 240 37.16 14.16 31.37
N ALA A 241 37.04 14.35 32.69
CA ALA A 241 37.93 13.74 33.67
C ALA A 241 37.89 12.20 33.61
N ALA A 242 36.70 11.60 33.55
CA ALA A 242 36.53 10.15 33.48
C ALA A 242 37.05 9.55 32.16
N HIS A 243 36.93 10.27 31.05
CA HIS A 243 37.52 9.88 29.77
C HIS A 243 39.05 9.92 29.77
N LEU A 244 39.65 10.87 30.49
CA LEU A 244 41.10 11.00 30.65
C LEU A 244 41.68 9.99 31.64
N ASN A 245 40.89 9.54 32.63
CA ASN A 245 41.23 8.43 33.53
C ASN A 245 40.21 7.27 33.46
N PRO A 246 40.25 6.42 32.42
CA PRO A 246 39.24 5.39 32.24
C PRO A 246 39.26 4.26 33.28
N SER A 247 40.32 4.12 34.07
CA SER A 247 40.46 3.02 35.05
C SER A 247 39.62 3.17 36.30
N ASP A 248 39.09 4.36 36.57
CA ASP A 248 38.31 4.62 37.77
C ASP A 248 36.83 4.31 37.55
N CYS A 249 36.37 3.17 38.09
CA CYS A 249 34.97 2.74 37.94
C CYS A 249 34.02 3.58 38.80
N GLU A 250 34.48 4.08 39.95
CA GLU A 250 33.67 4.83 40.91
C GLU A 250 33.24 6.18 40.32
N GLU A 251 34.16 6.86 39.62
CA GLU A 251 33.87 8.11 38.92
C GLU A 251 32.83 7.91 37.79
N TRP A 252 32.89 6.80 37.03
CA TRP A 252 31.86 6.51 36.03
C TRP A 252 30.47 6.29 36.64
N ILE A 253 30.38 5.73 37.85
CA ILE A 253 29.11 5.50 38.54
C ILE A 253 28.56 6.81 39.08
N ARG A 254 29.40 7.62 39.71
CA ARG A 254 29.02 8.96 40.17
C ARG A 254 28.44 9.79 39.02
N LEU A 255 29.09 9.77 37.87
CA LEU A 255 28.58 10.46 36.67
C LEU A 255 27.30 9.83 36.12
N ALA A 256 27.11 8.52 36.26
CA ALA A 256 25.86 7.87 35.89
C ALA A 256 24.71 8.29 36.81
N GLU A 257 24.95 8.40 38.12
CA GLU A 257 23.98 8.89 39.10
C GLU A 257 23.62 10.36 38.85
N MET A 258 24.62 11.22 38.65
CA MET A 258 24.39 12.63 38.25
C MET A 258 23.60 12.74 36.93
N SER A 259 23.87 11.85 35.96
CA SER A 259 23.11 11.82 34.71
C SER A 259 21.66 11.38 34.90
N LEU A 260 21.39 10.52 35.91
CA LEU A 260 20.03 10.10 36.26
C LEU A 260 19.27 11.20 37.01
N GLU A 261 19.95 11.98 37.85
CA GLU A 261 19.37 13.16 38.50
C GLU A 261 18.93 14.23 37.48
N GLN A 262 19.58 14.28 36.31
CA GLN A 262 19.20 15.12 35.17
C GLN A 262 18.21 14.45 34.18
N ASP A 263 17.64 13.29 34.52
CA ASP A 263 16.77 12.48 33.64
C ASP A 263 17.42 12.07 32.29
N ASN A 264 18.74 12.16 32.16
CA ASN A 264 19.51 11.80 30.97
C ASN A 264 19.88 10.30 30.94
N ILE A 265 18.86 9.45 30.74
CA ILE A 265 18.98 7.97 30.80
C ILE A 265 20.03 7.40 29.82
N ARG A 266 20.12 7.94 28.59
CA ARG A 266 21.08 7.45 27.58
C ARG A 266 22.53 7.67 28.00
N GLN A 267 22.82 8.79 28.63
CA GLN A 267 24.16 9.12 29.12
C GLN A 267 24.53 8.23 30.32
N ALA A 268 23.58 8.01 31.24
CA ALA A 268 23.77 7.06 32.34
C ALA A 268 24.10 5.65 31.83
N ILE A 269 23.40 5.15 30.80
CA ILE A 269 23.71 3.86 30.16
C ILE A 269 25.15 3.79 29.63
N LEU A 270 25.64 4.87 29.01
CA LEU A 270 27.02 4.93 28.50
C LEU A 270 28.04 4.88 29.63
N CYS A 271 27.80 5.63 30.72
CA CYS A 271 28.64 5.63 31.92
C CYS A 271 28.69 4.23 32.56
N TYR A 272 27.55 3.57 32.77
CA TYR A 272 27.50 2.19 33.25
C TYR A 272 28.18 1.21 32.30
N THR A 273 28.03 1.38 30.98
CA THR A 273 28.70 0.53 29.98
C THR A 273 30.22 0.64 30.06
N LYS A 274 30.75 1.84 30.34
CA LYS A 274 32.19 2.04 30.56
C LYS A 274 32.64 1.44 31.88
N ALA A 275 31.90 1.62 32.97
CA ALA A 275 32.19 1.00 34.26
C ALA A 275 32.28 -0.54 34.16
N ILE A 276 31.33 -1.18 33.47
CA ILE A 276 31.29 -2.64 33.27
C ILE A 276 32.47 -3.15 32.44
N LYS A 277 33.04 -2.33 31.54
CA LYS A 277 34.24 -2.74 30.77
C LYS A 277 35.46 -2.93 31.67
N TYR A 278 35.54 -2.19 32.77
CA TYR A 278 36.68 -2.23 33.69
C TYR A 278 36.41 -3.13 34.91
N ASP A 279 35.16 -3.21 35.37
CA ASP A 279 34.70 -4.21 36.36
C ASP A 279 33.52 -5.03 35.82
N PRO A 280 33.79 -6.12 35.08
CA PRO A 280 32.76 -6.96 34.48
C PRO A 280 32.10 -7.92 35.48
N THR A 281 32.64 -8.05 36.70
CA THR A 281 32.19 -9.02 37.70
C THR A 281 31.11 -8.49 38.64
N ASN A 282 30.91 -7.17 38.65
CA ASN A 282 29.98 -6.53 39.55
C ASN A 282 28.53 -6.62 39.06
N VAL A 283 27.75 -7.46 39.73
CA VAL A 283 26.33 -7.69 39.44
C VAL A 283 25.51 -6.41 39.56
N ARG A 284 25.86 -5.50 40.47
CA ARG A 284 25.12 -4.25 40.70
C ARG A 284 25.12 -3.35 39.46
N TYR A 285 26.27 -3.18 38.79
CA TYR A 285 26.35 -2.32 37.60
C TYR A 285 25.61 -2.92 36.41
N LEU A 286 25.68 -4.24 36.27
CA LEU A 286 24.91 -4.95 35.25
C LEU A 286 23.41 -4.82 35.50
N TRP A 287 22.97 -4.87 36.76
CA TRP A 287 21.58 -4.69 37.16
C TRP A 287 21.06 -3.30 36.81
N GLU A 288 21.74 -2.25 37.29
CA GLU A 288 21.33 -0.86 37.06
C GLU A 288 21.29 -0.53 35.56
N ARG A 289 22.31 -0.96 34.79
CA ARG A 289 22.30 -0.75 33.34
C ARG A 289 21.14 -1.47 32.65
N SER A 290 20.84 -2.70 33.05
CA SER A 290 19.76 -3.50 32.44
C SER A 290 18.38 -2.91 32.78
N SER A 291 18.21 -2.40 34.01
CA SER A 291 17.03 -1.64 34.45
C SER A 291 16.84 -0.36 33.62
N LEU A 292 17.92 0.38 33.33
CA LEU A 292 17.84 1.57 32.46
C LEU A 292 17.49 1.23 31.00
N HIS A 293 18.02 0.14 30.45
CA HIS A 293 17.62 -0.34 29.13
C HIS A 293 16.14 -0.74 29.08
N MET A 294 15.60 -1.32 30.17
CA MET A 294 14.18 -1.64 30.28
C MET A 294 13.32 -0.36 30.26
N ARG A 295 13.71 0.69 30.99
CA ARG A 295 13.01 1.99 30.96
C ARG A 295 13.02 2.64 29.57
N LEU A 296 14.06 2.39 28.78
CA LEU A 296 14.23 2.93 27.43
C LEU A 296 13.50 2.10 26.34
N GLY A 297 13.00 0.91 26.67
CA GLY A 297 12.38 -0.03 25.73
C GLY A 297 13.38 -0.89 24.93
N ASP A 298 14.68 -0.85 25.27
CA ASP A 298 15.73 -1.62 24.61
C ASP A 298 15.81 -3.07 25.15
N HIS A 299 14.78 -3.87 24.87
CA HIS A 299 14.63 -5.21 25.44
C HIS A 299 15.82 -6.13 25.17
N LYS A 300 16.43 -6.10 23.96
CA LYS A 300 17.54 -7.01 23.60
C LYS A 300 18.77 -6.84 24.50
N GLN A 301 19.22 -5.61 24.73
CA GLN A 301 20.41 -5.32 25.53
C GLN A 301 20.17 -5.58 27.03
N CYS A 302 18.92 -5.36 27.47
CA CYS A 302 18.44 -5.74 28.78
C CYS A 302 18.58 -7.27 29.01
N MET A 303 18.14 -8.09 28.04
CA MET A 303 18.21 -9.55 28.16
C MET A 303 19.64 -10.09 28.22
N ASP A 304 20.55 -9.53 27.41
CA ASP A 304 21.97 -9.89 27.47
C ASP A 304 22.60 -9.54 28.82
N GLY A 305 22.17 -8.41 29.41
CA GLY A 305 22.54 -8.01 30.77
C GLY A 305 22.06 -9.01 31.81
N TYR A 306 20.78 -9.37 31.78
CA TYR A 306 20.19 -10.33 32.72
C TYR A 306 20.77 -11.75 32.60
N ARG A 307 21.05 -12.24 31.39
CA ARG A 307 21.73 -13.54 31.18
C ARG A 307 23.13 -13.56 31.79
N ARG A 308 23.88 -12.46 31.67
CA ARG A 308 25.19 -12.33 32.31
C ARG A 308 25.07 -12.32 33.83
N ILE A 309 24.07 -11.63 34.38
CA ILE A 309 23.81 -11.66 35.83
C ILE A 309 23.50 -13.08 36.31
N LEU A 310 22.63 -13.82 35.62
CA LEU A 310 22.32 -15.22 35.96
C LEU A 310 23.56 -16.13 35.95
N SER A 311 24.54 -15.85 35.08
CA SER A 311 25.82 -16.60 35.04
C SER A 311 26.79 -16.25 36.17
N LEU A 312 26.64 -15.08 36.79
CA LEU A 312 27.52 -14.56 37.83
C LEU A 312 26.97 -14.72 39.26
N LEU A 313 25.66 -14.93 39.40
CA LEU A 313 25.00 -15.11 40.71
C LEU A 313 25.40 -16.46 41.36
N PRO A 314 25.86 -16.46 42.63
CA PRO A 314 26.06 -17.68 43.41
C PRO A 314 24.74 -18.40 43.73
N LEU A 315 24.82 -19.73 43.94
CA LEU A 315 23.66 -20.59 44.29
C LEU A 315 22.98 -20.25 45.63
N GLU A 316 23.60 -19.40 46.45
CA GLU A 316 23.11 -18.99 47.77
C GLU A 316 22.10 -17.82 47.71
N ASP A 317 22.14 -16.99 46.65
CA ASP A 317 21.24 -15.85 46.44
C ASP A 317 19.97 -16.24 45.66
N GLY A 318 19.31 -17.32 46.11
CA GLY A 318 18.12 -17.87 45.44
C GLY A 318 16.95 -16.88 45.33
N GLU A 319 16.81 -15.94 46.28
CA GLU A 319 15.76 -14.90 46.23
C GLU A 319 15.96 -13.92 45.07
N HIS A 320 17.19 -13.43 44.89
CA HIS A 320 17.53 -12.54 43.77
C HIS A 320 17.47 -13.27 42.43
N PHE A 321 17.83 -14.55 42.40
CA PHE A 321 17.67 -15.40 41.21
C PHE A 321 16.18 -15.49 40.80
N MET A 322 15.28 -15.77 41.74
CA MET A 322 13.84 -15.88 41.46
C MET A 322 13.22 -14.54 41.03
N GLN A 323 13.63 -13.41 41.64
CA GLN A 323 13.18 -12.08 41.24
C GLN A 323 13.64 -11.74 39.81
N LEU A 324 14.91 -12.00 39.50
CA LEU A 324 15.45 -11.79 38.16
C LEU A 324 14.75 -12.65 37.11
N SER A 325 14.46 -13.92 37.42
CA SER A 325 13.69 -14.79 36.54
C SER A 325 12.27 -14.27 36.29
N LYS A 326 11.60 -13.69 37.31
CA LYS A 326 10.29 -13.03 37.13
C LYS A 326 10.38 -11.84 36.18
N ASP A 327 11.34 -10.94 36.40
CA ASP A 327 11.51 -9.74 35.59
C ASP A 327 11.89 -10.08 34.14
N MET A 328 12.74 -11.10 33.95
CA MET A 328 13.08 -11.64 32.64
C MET A 328 11.88 -12.24 31.92
N ALA A 329 11.08 -13.07 32.61
CA ALA A 329 9.89 -13.69 32.03
C ALA A 329 8.85 -12.63 31.62
N LYS A 330 8.66 -11.59 32.44
CA LYS A 330 7.78 -10.46 32.12
C LYS A 330 8.26 -9.69 30.88
N SER A 331 9.56 -9.39 30.80
CA SER A 331 10.13 -8.72 29.61
C SER A 331 10.02 -9.58 28.34
N TYR A 332 10.24 -10.89 28.45
CA TYR A 332 10.04 -11.81 27.32
C TYR A 332 8.57 -11.90 26.90
N TYR A 333 7.64 -11.85 27.85
CA TYR A 333 6.21 -11.78 27.57
C TYR A 333 5.82 -10.49 26.84
N GLU A 334 6.30 -9.33 27.32
CA GLU A 334 6.06 -8.02 26.68
C GLU A 334 6.66 -7.94 25.26
N SER A 335 7.80 -8.61 25.04
CA SER A 335 8.42 -8.72 23.71
C SER A 335 7.86 -9.85 22.83
N ASN A 336 6.83 -10.56 23.31
CA ASN A 336 6.14 -11.66 22.63
C ASN A 336 7.04 -12.88 22.29
N ASP A 337 8.13 -13.08 23.04
CA ASP A 337 9.03 -14.23 22.93
C ASP A 337 8.75 -15.28 24.03
N LEU A 338 7.62 -15.99 23.85
CA LEU A 338 7.14 -17.00 24.81
C LEU A 338 8.11 -18.18 25.04
N PRO A 339 8.78 -18.75 24.02
CA PRO A 339 9.71 -19.87 24.24
C PRO A 339 10.87 -19.53 25.18
N SER A 340 11.46 -18.34 25.00
CA SER A 340 12.54 -17.87 25.88
C SER A 340 12.04 -17.65 27.31
N ALA A 341 10.85 -17.05 27.48
CA ALA A 341 10.23 -16.86 28.80
C ALA A 341 10.07 -18.21 29.54
N LEU A 342 9.57 -19.22 28.85
CA LEU A 342 9.37 -20.55 29.41
C LEU A 342 10.69 -21.21 29.82
N SER A 343 11.74 -21.09 29.01
CA SER A 343 13.05 -21.66 29.36
C SER A 343 13.62 -21.11 30.66
N VAL A 344 13.45 -19.80 30.90
CA VAL A 344 13.92 -19.12 32.12
C VAL A 344 13.11 -19.58 33.33
N ILE A 345 11.80 -19.78 33.16
CA ILE A 345 10.92 -20.29 34.22
C ILE A 345 11.21 -21.76 34.53
N GLU A 346 11.38 -22.61 33.52
CA GLU A 346 11.74 -24.02 33.71
C GLU A 346 13.07 -24.14 34.47
N GLU A 347 14.08 -23.34 34.11
CA GLU A 347 15.37 -23.29 34.80
C GLU A 347 15.23 -22.84 36.26
N ALA A 348 14.38 -21.84 36.53
CA ALA A 348 14.13 -21.34 37.88
C ALA A 348 13.40 -22.36 38.77
N LEU A 349 12.36 -23.02 38.24
CA LEU A 349 11.64 -24.08 38.94
C LEU A 349 12.55 -25.28 39.25
N ALA A 350 13.49 -25.61 38.35
CA ALA A 350 14.42 -26.72 38.54
C ALA A 350 15.53 -26.41 39.57
N ARG A 351 16.07 -25.19 39.58
CA ARG A 351 17.18 -24.80 40.47
C ARG A 351 16.73 -24.52 41.91
N HIS A 352 15.57 -23.91 42.11
CA HIS A 352 15.08 -23.50 43.45
C HIS A 352 13.63 -23.93 43.72
N PRO A 353 13.32 -25.24 43.79
CA PRO A 353 11.95 -25.73 44.00
C PRO A 353 11.37 -25.38 45.38
N ASN A 354 12.21 -25.09 46.38
CA ASN A 354 11.77 -24.79 47.75
C ASN A 354 11.40 -23.32 47.98
N LEU A 355 11.74 -22.41 47.05
CA LEU A 355 11.57 -20.96 47.18
C LEU A 355 10.47 -20.41 46.24
N VAL A 356 9.66 -21.30 45.68
CA VAL A 356 8.59 -20.94 44.74
C VAL A 356 7.46 -20.26 45.51
N SER A 357 7.17 -19.02 45.15
CA SER A 357 6.03 -18.24 45.68
C SER A 357 4.78 -18.47 44.83
N ASP A 358 3.59 -18.33 45.42
CA ASP A 358 2.31 -18.44 44.69
C ASP A 358 2.26 -17.52 43.47
N ASP A 359 2.81 -16.30 43.57
CA ASP A 359 2.95 -15.37 42.44
C ASP A 359 3.80 -15.93 41.29
N PHE A 360 4.85 -16.70 41.61
CA PHE A 360 5.72 -17.32 40.61
C PHE A 360 4.99 -18.47 39.89
N ILE A 361 4.20 -19.25 40.64
CA ILE A 361 3.33 -20.29 40.09
C ILE A 361 2.28 -19.66 39.16
N ASN A 362 1.69 -18.54 39.58
CA ASN A 362 0.68 -17.83 38.81
C ASN A 362 1.22 -17.38 37.44
N MET A 363 2.42 -16.77 37.45
CA MET A 363 3.14 -16.34 36.24
C MET A 363 3.52 -17.52 35.34
N ALA A 364 4.06 -18.60 35.93
CA ALA A 364 4.43 -19.80 35.19
C ALA A 364 3.21 -20.43 34.50
N ALA A 365 2.09 -20.59 35.23
CA ALA A 365 0.85 -21.12 34.68
C ALA A 365 0.31 -20.26 33.54
N GLU A 366 0.37 -18.93 33.68
CA GLU A 366 -0.06 -17.97 32.64
C GLU A 366 0.74 -18.13 31.34
N LEU A 367 2.06 -18.26 31.45
CA LEU A 367 2.95 -18.44 30.29
C LEU A 367 2.76 -19.79 29.61
N TYR A 368 2.54 -20.87 30.37
CA TYR A 368 2.21 -22.17 29.79
C TYR A 368 0.85 -22.17 29.10
N ILE A 369 -0.16 -21.51 29.68
CA ILE A 369 -1.50 -21.35 29.08
C ILE A 369 -1.39 -20.54 27.78
N ALA A 370 -0.65 -19.42 27.78
CA ALA A 370 -0.42 -18.60 26.59
C ALA A 370 0.27 -19.38 25.46
N ASN A 371 1.21 -20.27 25.79
CA ASN A 371 1.87 -21.15 24.82
C ASN A 371 1.08 -22.45 24.51
N ARG A 372 -0.17 -22.57 24.98
CA ARG A 372 -1.05 -23.74 24.81
C ARG A 372 -0.51 -25.06 25.37
N GLN A 373 0.40 -25.01 26.34
CA GLN A 373 0.99 -26.18 27.01
C GLN A 373 0.24 -26.50 28.32
N TYR A 374 -1.03 -26.87 28.22
CA TYR A 374 -1.92 -27.07 29.37
C TYR A 374 -1.53 -28.23 30.28
N SER A 375 -0.91 -29.29 29.74
CA SER A 375 -0.44 -30.44 30.52
C SER A 375 0.69 -30.08 31.48
N LYS A 376 1.67 -29.31 31.00
CA LYS A 376 2.78 -28.79 31.82
C LYS A 376 2.29 -27.76 32.84
N ALA A 377 1.35 -26.87 32.45
CA ALA A 377 0.72 -25.94 33.37
C ALA A 377 0.06 -26.68 34.55
N LEU A 378 -0.69 -27.74 34.25
CA LEU A 378 -1.32 -28.59 35.26
C LEU A 378 -0.28 -29.27 36.17
N GLN A 379 0.82 -29.79 35.61
CA GLN A 379 1.90 -30.40 36.39
C GLN A 379 2.52 -29.40 37.38
N VAL A 380 2.83 -28.18 36.93
CA VAL A 380 3.42 -27.12 37.78
C VAL A 380 2.45 -26.70 38.88
N LEU A 381 1.16 -26.51 38.55
CA LEU A 381 0.14 -26.20 39.54
C LEU A 381 0.06 -27.30 40.60
N VAL A 382 -0.01 -28.57 40.20
CA VAL A 382 -0.10 -29.72 41.12
C VAL A 382 1.14 -29.86 42.00
N GLN A 383 2.33 -29.70 41.42
CA GLN A 383 3.60 -29.90 42.11
C GLN A 383 3.86 -28.87 43.21
N PHE A 384 3.53 -27.59 42.96
CA PHE A 384 3.91 -26.49 43.84
C PHE A 384 2.77 -25.93 44.70
N SER A 385 1.49 -26.14 44.34
CA SER A 385 0.34 -25.63 45.12
C SER A 385 -0.35 -26.70 45.99
N GLY A 386 0.19 -27.93 46.03
CA GLY A 386 -0.31 -29.01 46.89
C GLY A 386 -1.69 -29.56 46.49
N ILE A 387 -2.12 -29.32 45.24
CA ILE A 387 -3.36 -29.87 44.68
C ILE A 387 -3.19 -31.38 44.47
N VAL A 388 -4.14 -32.19 44.92
CA VAL A 388 -4.09 -33.65 44.75
C VAL A 388 -5.07 -34.07 43.65
N LEU A 389 -4.53 -34.68 42.58
CA LEU A 389 -5.32 -35.30 41.52
C LEU A 389 -5.68 -36.75 41.91
N VAL A 390 -6.97 -37.06 42.00
CA VAL A 390 -7.44 -38.43 42.23
C VAL A 390 -7.61 -39.13 40.87
N ARG A 391 -6.72 -40.08 40.57
CA ARG A 391 -6.76 -40.92 39.35
C ARG A 391 -7.29 -42.32 39.70
N THR A 392 -7.96 -42.98 38.75
CA THR A 392 -8.44 -44.36 38.93
C THR A 392 -7.27 -45.34 38.81
N GLU A 393 -7.16 -46.30 39.74
CA GLU A 393 -6.26 -47.45 39.53
C GLU A 393 -6.77 -48.32 38.36
N PRO A 394 -5.89 -48.83 37.49
CA PRO A 394 -6.29 -49.77 36.46
C PRO A 394 -6.77 -51.07 37.12
N SER A 395 -8.09 -51.29 37.14
CA SER A 395 -8.66 -52.51 37.69
C SER A 395 -8.20 -53.73 36.88
N THR A 396 -7.28 -54.49 37.45
CA THR A 396 -6.98 -55.87 37.05
C THR A 396 -8.19 -56.75 37.39
N SER A 397 -9.15 -56.87 36.47
CA SER A 397 -10.06 -58.02 36.46
C SER A 397 -10.59 -58.33 35.05
N ALA A 398 -10.01 -59.38 34.47
CA ALA A 398 -10.58 -60.35 33.55
C ALA A 398 -11.78 -59.91 32.65
N SER A 399 -11.48 -59.59 31.40
CA SER A 399 -12.13 -60.25 30.25
C SER A 399 -11.19 -60.20 29.02
N ALA A 400 -11.10 -61.32 28.32
CA ALA A 400 -10.07 -61.63 27.32
C ALA A 400 -10.06 -60.67 26.11
N PRO A 401 -8.90 -60.39 25.48
CA PRO A 401 -8.84 -59.62 24.25
C PRO A 401 -9.22 -60.50 23.05
N THR A 402 -10.27 -60.11 22.34
CA THR A 402 -10.61 -60.65 21.01
C THR A 402 -9.52 -60.25 20.00
N GLN A 403 -9.14 -61.21 19.17
CA GLN A 403 -8.08 -61.11 18.15
C GLN A 403 -8.47 -60.16 16.99
N GLU A 404 -8.46 -58.85 17.18
CA GLU A 404 -8.64 -57.91 16.04
C GLU A 404 -7.67 -56.71 16.06
N LYS A 405 -6.75 -56.61 17.03
CA LYS A 405 -5.77 -55.50 17.12
C LYS A 405 -4.31 -55.88 16.82
N LYS A 406 -4.05 -57.06 16.26
CA LYS A 406 -2.68 -57.50 15.90
C LYS A 406 -2.19 -57.08 14.52
N GLU A 407 -3.00 -56.36 13.75
CA GLU A 407 -2.62 -55.93 12.38
C GLU A 407 -2.21 -54.45 12.29
N ALA A 408 -2.48 -53.62 13.31
CA ALA A 408 -2.12 -52.20 13.29
C ALA A 408 -0.67 -51.92 13.79
N GLU A 409 -0.08 -52.82 14.57
CA GLU A 409 1.26 -52.65 15.16
C GLU A 409 2.42 -53.12 14.27
N LYS A 410 2.15 -53.55 13.02
CA LYS A 410 3.18 -54.02 12.08
C LYS A 410 3.56 -53.03 10.97
N MET A 411 2.98 -51.82 10.96
CA MET A 411 3.25 -50.83 9.91
C MET A 411 3.95 -49.55 10.39
N ALA A 412 4.48 -49.52 11.61
CA ALA A 412 5.11 -48.32 12.19
C ALA A 412 6.54 -48.57 12.73
N GLU A 413 7.26 -49.55 12.17
CA GLU A 413 8.66 -49.86 12.56
C GLU A 413 9.72 -49.45 11.50
N ASP A 414 9.34 -48.75 10.43
CA ASP A 414 10.29 -48.27 9.41
C ASP A 414 10.32 -46.74 9.34
N GLN A 415 10.84 -46.08 10.39
CA GLN A 415 11.50 -44.75 10.33
C GLN A 415 11.86 -44.29 11.74
N GLU A 416 13.12 -44.52 12.14
CA GLU A 416 13.94 -43.63 12.98
C GLU A 416 15.20 -44.40 13.45
N GLU A 417 16.20 -44.50 12.56
CA GLU A 417 17.59 -44.76 12.93
C GLU A 417 18.37 -43.45 12.84
N ASN A 418 18.59 -42.79 13.97
CA ASN A 418 19.85 -42.14 14.41
C ASN A 418 19.53 -41.07 15.46
N ASP A 419 19.73 -41.39 16.74
CA ASP A 419 20.84 -40.80 17.48
C ASP A 419 21.06 -41.52 18.81
N GLN A 420 22.32 -41.86 19.07
CA GLN A 420 22.73 -42.56 20.29
C GLN A 420 23.29 -41.60 21.34
N SER A 421 23.04 -41.98 22.60
CA SER A 421 23.64 -41.51 23.87
C SER A 421 22.93 -40.29 24.50
N VAL A 422 22.41 -40.35 25.73
CA VAL A 422 22.93 -40.94 26.97
C VAL A 422 21.78 -41.49 27.82
N LYS A 423 21.95 -42.70 28.35
CA LYS A 423 21.00 -43.37 29.27
C LYS A 423 21.11 -42.81 30.69
N SER A 424 19.98 -42.40 31.27
CA SER A 424 19.74 -42.46 32.72
C SER A 424 18.41 -43.20 32.96
N ASN A 425 18.52 -44.36 33.60
CA ASN A 425 17.47 -45.37 33.80
C ASN A 425 16.44 -44.99 34.89
N THR A 426 15.76 -43.85 34.76
CA THR A 426 14.66 -43.45 35.68
C THR A 426 13.41 -42.91 34.98
N ALA A 427 13.39 -42.86 33.64
CA ALA A 427 12.29 -42.29 32.87
C ALA A 427 11.21 -43.31 32.45
N GLU A 428 11.46 -44.61 32.58
CA GLU A 428 10.56 -45.66 32.06
C GLU A 428 9.38 -46.02 32.99
N GLU A 429 9.35 -45.55 34.24
CA GLU A 429 8.21 -45.79 35.16
C GLU A 429 7.16 -44.66 35.15
N ILE A 430 7.46 -43.48 34.61
CA ILE A 430 6.58 -42.28 34.67
C ILE A 430 5.58 -42.24 33.50
N THR A 431 5.88 -42.89 32.38
CA THR A 431 5.05 -42.83 31.16
C THR A 431 3.75 -43.64 31.24
N ALA A 432 3.60 -44.53 32.23
CA ALA A 432 2.39 -45.34 32.40
C ALA A 432 1.29 -44.63 33.23
N GLU A 433 1.62 -43.57 33.98
CA GLU A 433 0.68 -42.87 34.86
C GLU A 433 -0.09 -41.73 34.18
N GLU A 434 0.38 -41.23 33.03
CA GLU A 434 -0.18 -40.06 32.33
C GLU A 434 -1.51 -40.35 31.59
N HIS A 435 -1.87 -41.62 31.38
CA HIS A 435 -3.08 -42.01 30.63
C HIS A 435 -4.28 -42.38 31.51
N ALA A 436 -4.21 -42.24 32.83
CA ALA A 436 -5.35 -42.49 33.72
C ALA A 436 -6.26 -41.27 33.82
N ALA A 437 -7.56 -41.45 33.54
CA ALA A 437 -8.56 -40.38 33.60
C ALA A 437 -8.64 -39.79 35.02
N ILE A 438 -8.45 -38.46 35.13
CA ILE A 438 -8.58 -37.70 36.38
C ILE A 438 -10.07 -37.66 36.74
N GLN A 439 -10.44 -38.20 37.91
CA GLN A 439 -11.84 -38.30 38.32
C GLN A 439 -12.26 -37.15 39.25
N ASP A 440 -11.39 -36.77 40.19
CA ASP A 440 -11.64 -35.73 41.18
C ASP A 440 -10.37 -34.93 41.50
N VAL A 441 -10.52 -33.66 41.90
CA VAL A 441 -9.41 -32.77 42.23
C VAL A 441 -9.65 -32.13 43.60
N GLN A 442 -8.80 -32.45 44.56
CA GLN A 442 -8.86 -31.85 45.90
C GLN A 442 -7.96 -30.61 45.93
N VAL A 443 -8.60 -29.45 46.02
CA VAL A 443 -7.92 -28.15 46.12
C VAL A 443 -7.92 -27.71 47.58
N PRO A 444 -6.76 -27.49 48.22
CA PRO A 444 -6.69 -26.93 49.56
C PRO A 444 -7.28 -25.52 49.67
N ASP A 445 -7.90 -25.20 50.81
CA ASP A 445 -8.46 -23.86 51.09
C ASP A 445 -7.40 -22.74 51.07
N SER A 446 -6.12 -23.09 51.21
CA SER A 446 -4.98 -22.16 51.17
C SER A 446 -4.62 -21.68 49.76
N VAL A 447 -5.10 -22.33 48.70
CA VAL A 447 -4.74 -21.96 47.32
C VAL A 447 -5.51 -20.72 46.87
N PRO A 448 -4.83 -19.65 46.41
CA PRO A 448 -5.47 -18.44 45.86
C PRO A 448 -6.45 -18.74 44.73
N VAL A 449 -7.50 -17.92 44.63
CA VAL A 449 -8.57 -18.09 43.63
C VAL A 449 -8.00 -18.05 42.20
N ASP A 450 -7.00 -17.21 41.93
CA ASP A 450 -6.35 -17.09 40.62
C ASP A 450 -5.76 -18.41 40.13
N LEU A 451 -5.08 -19.15 41.02
CA LEU A 451 -4.53 -20.47 40.71
C LEU A 451 -5.64 -21.50 40.48
N ARG A 452 -6.78 -21.37 41.18
CA ARG A 452 -7.95 -22.24 40.96
C ARG A 452 -8.60 -21.97 39.61
N ALA A 453 -8.74 -20.71 39.21
CA ALA A 453 -9.27 -20.36 37.89
C ALA A 453 -8.36 -20.87 36.77
N LYS A 454 -7.03 -20.72 36.89
CA LYS A 454 -6.05 -21.26 35.93
C LYS A 454 -6.07 -22.79 35.88
N LEU A 455 -6.28 -23.46 37.01
CA LEU A 455 -6.52 -24.91 37.05
C LEU A 455 -7.77 -25.29 36.26
N ILE A 456 -8.88 -24.59 36.48
CA ILE A 456 -10.16 -24.78 35.75
C ILE A 456 -9.92 -24.63 34.24
N VAL A 457 -9.24 -23.55 33.82
CA VAL A 457 -8.88 -23.31 32.41
C VAL A 457 -8.06 -24.47 31.84
N CYS A 458 -7.02 -24.94 32.55
CA CYS A 458 -6.21 -26.08 32.09
C CYS A 458 -7.04 -27.37 31.95
N LEU A 459 -7.94 -27.65 32.90
CA LEU A 459 -8.81 -28.83 32.85
C LEU A 459 -9.80 -28.77 31.69
N ILE A 460 -10.35 -27.59 31.38
CA ILE A 460 -11.23 -27.37 30.22
C ILE A 460 -10.48 -27.70 28.92
N HIS A 461 -9.28 -27.13 28.72
CA HIS A 461 -8.50 -27.38 27.51
C HIS A 461 -8.00 -28.83 27.37
N LEU A 462 -7.87 -29.56 28.48
CA LEU A 462 -7.55 -30.99 28.50
C LEU A 462 -8.79 -31.89 28.36
N ASN A 463 -9.99 -31.32 28.18
CA ASN A 463 -11.28 -32.02 28.06
C ASN A 463 -11.64 -32.90 29.28
N VAL A 464 -11.26 -32.47 30.49
CA VAL A 464 -11.58 -33.16 31.75
C VAL A 464 -12.71 -32.43 32.48
N TYR A 465 -13.95 -32.88 32.29
CA TYR A 465 -15.15 -32.19 32.80
C TYR A 465 -15.69 -32.73 34.13
N THR A 466 -15.25 -33.91 34.59
CA THR A 466 -15.81 -34.58 35.79
C THR A 466 -15.65 -33.82 37.12
N PRO A 467 -14.50 -33.19 37.45
CA PRO A 467 -14.37 -32.39 38.68
C PRO A 467 -14.85 -30.94 38.50
N LEU A 468 -15.20 -30.55 37.27
CA LEU A 468 -15.30 -29.15 36.87
C LEU A 468 -16.56 -28.47 37.42
N GLU A 469 -17.67 -29.19 37.51
CA GLU A 469 -18.94 -28.66 38.05
C GLU A 469 -18.78 -28.19 39.51
N GLY A 470 -18.05 -28.95 40.32
CA GLY A 470 -17.75 -28.59 41.71
C GLY A 470 -16.84 -27.37 41.81
N LEU A 471 -15.74 -27.34 41.04
CA LEU A 471 -14.78 -26.24 41.05
C LEU A 471 -15.37 -24.92 40.53
N VAL A 472 -16.18 -24.98 39.46
CA VAL A 472 -16.85 -23.80 38.92
C VAL A 472 -17.95 -23.32 39.87
N SER A 473 -18.66 -24.22 40.55
CA SER A 473 -19.64 -23.80 41.56
C SER A 473 -19.00 -23.03 42.71
N LEU A 474 -17.81 -23.44 43.17
CA LEU A 474 -17.04 -22.73 44.20
C LEU A 474 -16.55 -21.36 43.72
N LEU A 475 -16.21 -21.23 42.44
CA LEU A 475 -15.88 -19.93 41.83
C LEU A 475 -17.11 -19.02 41.76
N MET A 476 -18.28 -19.59 41.43
CA MET A 476 -19.56 -18.88 41.35
C MET A 476 -20.09 -18.39 42.70
N GLU A 477 -19.63 -18.94 43.82
CA GLU A 477 -19.96 -18.46 45.17
C GLU A 477 -19.30 -17.11 45.51
N GLN A 478 -18.21 -16.76 44.82
CA GLN A 478 -17.47 -15.51 45.05
C GLN A 478 -18.09 -14.36 44.23
N SER A 479 -17.89 -13.12 44.67
CA SER A 479 -18.57 -11.96 44.06
C SER A 479 -18.01 -11.67 42.65
N PRO A 480 -18.88 -11.57 41.60
CA PRO A 480 -18.46 -11.20 40.23
C PRO A 480 -17.89 -9.77 40.11
N GLU A 481 -17.97 -8.96 41.16
CA GLU A 481 -17.41 -7.60 41.21
C GLU A 481 -15.93 -7.55 41.62
N GLU A 482 -15.44 -8.61 42.28
CA GLU A 482 -14.05 -8.71 42.73
C GLU A 482 -13.21 -9.57 41.79
N ILE A 483 -13.83 -10.56 41.13
CA ILE A 483 -13.14 -11.65 40.42
C ILE A 483 -13.70 -11.83 38.99
N GLY A 484 -14.16 -10.74 38.38
CA GLY A 484 -14.83 -10.82 37.08
C GLY A 484 -13.91 -11.13 35.90
N ASP A 485 -12.61 -10.87 36.05
CA ASP A 485 -11.55 -11.28 35.12
C ASP A 485 -11.43 -12.81 35.05
N LEU A 486 -11.38 -13.50 36.20
CA LEU A 486 -11.30 -14.97 36.20
C LEU A 486 -12.56 -15.63 35.62
N TYR A 487 -13.74 -15.05 35.83
CA TYR A 487 -14.98 -15.53 35.21
C TYR A 487 -14.91 -15.40 33.68
N LEU A 488 -14.28 -14.34 33.18
CA LEU A 488 -14.08 -14.13 31.75
C LEU A 488 -13.10 -15.17 31.20
N ASP A 489 -11.96 -15.39 31.87
CA ASP A 489 -10.96 -16.38 31.46
C ASP A 489 -11.54 -17.80 31.38
N VAL A 490 -12.32 -18.21 32.39
CA VAL A 490 -13.01 -19.51 32.39
C VAL A 490 -14.09 -19.56 31.30
N GLY A 491 -14.84 -18.48 31.11
CA GLY A 491 -15.84 -18.36 30.04
C GLY A 491 -15.24 -18.45 28.64
N GLU A 492 -14.08 -17.84 28.42
CA GLU A 492 -13.31 -17.92 27.17
C GLU A 492 -12.76 -19.32 26.92
N ALA A 493 -12.24 -19.99 27.96
CA ALA A 493 -11.79 -21.38 27.84
C ALA A 493 -12.91 -22.33 27.41
N TYR A 494 -14.12 -22.18 27.97
CA TYR A 494 -15.29 -22.95 27.53
C TYR A 494 -15.71 -22.63 26.10
N LEU A 495 -15.67 -21.34 25.72
CA LEU A 495 -15.97 -20.88 24.36
C LEU A 495 -15.03 -21.52 23.32
N GLU A 496 -13.73 -21.59 23.63
CA GLU A 496 -12.72 -22.17 22.74
C GLU A 496 -12.91 -23.68 22.53
N GLN A 497 -13.36 -24.41 23.55
CA GLN A 497 -13.70 -25.84 23.42
C GLN A 497 -15.09 -26.10 22.82
N GLY A 498 -15.89 -25.05 22.60
CA GLY A 498 -17.25 -25.16 22.06
C GLY A 498 -18.32 -25.56 23.08
N GLU A 499 -18.02 -25.49 24.38
CA GLU A 499 -18.94 -25.82 25.47
C GLU A 499 -19.77 -24.59 25.88
N TYR A 500 -20.63 -24.13 24.96
CA TYR A 500 -21.38 -22.88 25.09
C TYR A 500 -22.41 -22.87 26.25
N MET A 501 -22.94 -24.04 26.63
CA MET A 501 -23.94 -24.16 27.70
C MET A 501 -23.36 -23.83 29.08
N SER A 502 -22.11 -24.20 29.32
CA SER A 502 -21.40 -23.97 30.59
C SER A 502 -20.81 -22.56 30.67
N ALA A 503 -20.46 -21.95 29.53
CA ALA A 503 -19.96 -20.58 29.46
C ALA A 503 -21.05 -19.52 29.74
N LEU A 504 -22.29 -19.77 29.29
CA LEU A 504 -23.36 -18.78 29.32
C LEU A 504 -23.69 -18.24 30.73
N PRO A 505 -23.82 -19.07 31.79
CA PRO A 505 -24.07 -18.59 33.15
C PRO A 505 -22.99 -17.64 33.66
N LEU A 506 -21.71 -17.96 33.42
CA LEU A 506 -20.57 -17.13 33.84
C LEU A 506 -20.59 -15.76 33.16
N LEU A 507 -20.78 -15.74 31.84
CA LEU A 507 -20.88 -14.50 31.08
C LEU A 507 -22.13 -13.67 31.43
N SER A 508 -23.25 -14.33 31.75
CA SER A 508 -24.48 -13.65 32.18
C SER A 508 -24.32 -12.97 33.54
N ALA A 509 -23.56 -13.56 34.46
CA ALA A 509 -23.23 -12.95 35.74
C ALA A 509 -22.36 -11.70 35.57
N LEU A 510 -21.40 -11.73 34.63
CA LEU A 510 -20.54 -10.60 34.32
C LEU A 510 -21.29 -9.41 33.71
N ILE A 511 -22.28 -9.67 32.87
CA ILE A 511 -23.10 -8.60 32.26
C ILE A 511 -23.92 -7.82 33.29
N ILE A 512 -24.33 -8.49 34.38
CA ILE A 512 -25.10 -7.86 35.46
C ILE A 512 -24.20 -6.99 36.36
N SER A 513 -22.89 -7.26 36.39
CA SER A 513 -21.91 -6.53 37.20
C SER A 513 -21.61 -5.15 36.63
N ASP A 514 -21.63 -4.11 37.48
CA ASP A 514 -21.37 -2.73 37.05
C ASP A 514 -19.92 -2.51 36.55
N LYS A 515 -18.94 -3.26 37.10
CA LYS A 515 -17.53 -3.13 36.73
C LYS A 515 -17.17 -3.85 35.43
N TYR A 516 -17.81 -4.99 35.17
CA TYR A 516 -17.48 -5.89 34.04
C TYR A 516 -18.52 -5.84 32.91
N ASN A 517 -19.46 -4.91 32.97
CA ASN A 517 -20.35 -4.55 31.86
C ASN A 517 -19.57 -3.84 30.73
N LEU A 518 -18.68 -4.60 30.08
CA LEU A 518 -17.76 -4.18 29.03
C LEU A 518 -18.20 -4.75 27.69
N ALA A 519 -17.83 -4.07 26.59
CA ALA A 519 -18.17 -4.52 25.25
C ALA A 519 -17.61 -5.92 24.91
N VAL A 520 -16.43 -6.27 25.45
CA VAL A 520 -15.77 -7.57 25.25
C VAL A 520 -16.61 -8.71 25.83
N VAL A 521 -17.14 -8.54 27.04
CA VAL A 521 -17.99 -9.54 27.70
C VAL A 521 -19.30 -9.73 26.93
N TRP A 522 -19.93 -8.63 26.50
CA TRP A 522 -21.13 -8.69 25.66
C TRP A 522 -20.88 -9.39 24.31
N LEU A 523 -19.69 -9.24 23.74
CA LEU A 523 -19.30 -9.92 22.50
C LEU A 523 -19.23 -11.43 22.71
N ARG A 524 -18.51 -11.89 23.74
CA ARG A 524 -18.41 -13.32 24.11
C ARG A 524 -19.77 -13.92 24.44
N HIS A 525 -20.61 -13.19 25.15
CA HIS A 525 -21.98 -13.60 25.44
C HIS A 525 -22.84 -13.72 24.17
N ALA A 526 -22.71 -12.78 23.24
CA ALA A 526 -23.41 -12.82 21.97
C ALA A 526 -22.95 -14.00 21.09
N GLU A 527 -21.65 -14.32 21.09
CA GLU A 527 -21.07 -15.49 20.43
C GLU A 527 -21.62 -16.80 21.00
N CYS A 528 -21.68 -16.93 22.34
CA CYS A 528 -22.31 -18.07 23.02
C CYS A 528 -23.77 -18.26 22.56
N LEU A 529 -24.57 -17.20 22.65
CA LEU A 529 -25.99 -17.26 22.31
C LEU A 529 -26.22 -17.59 20.83
N LYS A 530 -25.37 -17.07 19.94
CA LYS A 530 -25.39 -17.39 18.51
C LYS A 530 -25.09 -18.86 18.26
N ALA A 531 -24.07 -19.41 18.92
CA ALA A 531 -23.70 -20.82 18.80
C ALA A 531 -24.78 -21.77 19.36
N LEU A 532 -25.45 -21.37 20.43
CA LEU A 532 -26.61 -22.07 21.00
C LEU A 532 -27.90 -21.95 20.15
N GLY A 533 -27.90 -21.14 19.09
CA GLY A 533 -29.04 -20.92 18.21
C GLY A 533 -30.10 -19.96 18.77
N HIS A 534 -29.83 -19.25 19.88
CA HIS A 534 -30.70 -18.23 20.46
C HIS A 534 -30.58 -16.90 19.70
N MET A 535 -31.05 -16.89 18.44
CA MET A 535 -30.83 -15.80 17.49
C MET A 535 -31.32 -14.42 17.96
N GLU A 536 -32.48 -14.34 18.63
CA GLU A 536 -33.03 -13.06 19.08
C GLU A 536 -32.23 -12.45 20.24
N ALA A 537 -31.86 -13.27 21.23
CA ALA A 537 -31.05 -12.84 22.36
C ALA A 537 -29.61 -12.50 21.92
N ALA A 538 -29.06 -13.26 20.97
CA ALA A 538 -27.78 -12.97 20.35
C ALA A 538 -27.80 -11.60 19.64
N ALA A 539 -28.85 -11.32 18.85
CA ALA A 539 -29.00 -10.04 18.16
C ALA A 539 -29.11 -8.85 19.14
N GLN A 540 -29.78 -9.02 20.29
CA GLN A 540 -29.83 -8.00 21.34
C GLN A 540 -28.45 -7.77 21.97
N SER A 541 -27.72 -8.85 22.26
CA SER A 541 -26.37 -8.78 22.84
C SER A 541 -25.40 -8.11 21.87
N TYR A 542 -25.37 -8.51 20.59
CA TYR A 542 -24.57 -7.82 19.57
C TYR A 542 -25.01 -6.35 19.38
N SER A 543 -26.31 -6.02 19.52
CA SER A 543 -26.76 -4.63 19.44
C SER A 543 -26.19 -3.79 20.58
N LYS A 544 -26.01 -4.37 21.76
CA LYS A 544 -25.33 -3.71 22.88
C LYS A 544 -23.84 -3.52 22.60
N VAL A 545 -23.17 -4.52 22.03
CA VAL A 545 -21.77 -4.40 21.60
C VAL A 545 -21.61 -3.22 20.62
N VAL A 546 -22.47 -3.11 19.61
CA VAL A 546 -22.40 -2.02 18.62
C VAL A 546 -22.69 -0.65 19.25
N GLN A 547 -23.53 -0.58 20.28
CA GLN A 547 -23.79 0.66 21.03
C GLN A 547 -22.58 1.11 21.86
N MET A 548 -21.88 0.17 22.49
CA MET A 548 -20.71 0.46 23.33
C MET A 548 -19.43 0.66 22.52
N ALA A 549 -19.25 -0.15 21.48
CA ALA A 549 -18.08 -0.17 20.59
C ALA A 549 -18.54 -0.07 19.13
N PRO A 550 -18.91 1.13 18.64
CA PRO A 550 -19.39 1.30 17.28
C PRO A 550 -18.34 0.90 16.24
N GLN A 551 -17.04 1.02 16.52
CA GLN A 551 -15.97 0.70 15.58
C GLN A 551 -15.63 -0.80 15.48
N HIS A 552 -16.41 -1.70 16.11
CA HIS A 552 -16.17 -3.13 16.05
C HIS A 552 -16.78 -3.76 14.79
N LEU A 553 -15.95 -4.09 13.80
CA LEU A 553 -16.40 -4.63 12.50
C LEU A 553 -17.13 -5.98 12.64
N GLU A 554 -16.52 -6.97 13.30
CA GLU A 554 -17.05 -8.35 13.32
C GLU A 554 -18.40 -8.47 14.04
N ALA A 555 -18.59 -7.69 15.12
CA ALA A 555 -19.86 -7.56 15.82
C ALA A 555 -20.97 -7.00 14.90
N ARG A 556 -20.67 -5.96 14.10
CA ARG A 556 -21.63 -5.40 13.13
C ARG A 556 -21.98 -6.38 12.02
N LEU A 557 -20.99 -7.08 11.45
CA LEU A 557 -21.23 -8.10 10.42
C LEU A 557 -22.04 -9.28 10.99
N SER A 558 -21.71 -9.73 12.20
CA SER A 558 -22.45 -10.78 12.91
C SER A 558 -23.88 -10.34 13.23
N LEU A 559 -24.08 -9.08 13.62
CA LEU A 559 -25.41 -8.54 13.84
C LEU A 559 -26.21 -8.43 12.53
N ALA A 560 -25.60 -7.95 11.45
CA ALA A 560 -26.26 -7.83 10.16
C ALA A 560 -26.71 -9.19 9.62
N THR A 561 -25.84 -10.20 9.70
CA THR A 561 -26.15 -11.58 9.28
C THR A 561 -27.25 -12.20 10.14
N LEU A 562 -27.23 -12.01 11.47
CA LEU A 562 -28.30 -12.47 12.37
C LEU A 562 -29.64 -11.78 12.07
N GLN A 563 -29.64 -10.46 11.87
CA GLN A 563 -30.86 -9.71 11.53
C GLN A 563 -31.41 -10.13 10.16
N GLN A 564 -30.54 -10.44 9.19
CA GLN A 564 -30.93 -11.01 7.90
C GLN A 564 -31.61 -12.38 8.07
N GLN A 565 -31.05 -13.26 8.89
CA GLN A 565 -31.65 -14.57 9.22
C GLN A 565 -33.00 -14.43 9.94
N LEU A 566 -33.16 -13.41 10.78
CA LEU A 566 -34.43 -13.06 11.44
C LEU A 566 -35.45 -12.37 10.52
N GLY A 567 -35.12 -12.09 9.25
CA GLY A 567 -35.99 -11.39 8.31
C GLY A 567 -36.07 -9.87 8.52
N ARG A 568 -35.30 -9.30 9.45
CA ARG A 568 -35.32 -7.87 9.82
C ARG A 568 -34.29 -7.07 9.00
N MET A 569 -34.61 -6.90 7.73
CA MET A 569 -33.71 -6.33 6.73
C MET A 569 -33.30 -4.88 7.00
N ASP A 570 -34.20 -4.03 7.49
CA ASP A 570 -33.90 -2.63 7.82
C ASP A 570 -32.89 -2.52 8.97
N CYS A 571 -33.01 -3.42 9.96
CA CYS A 571 -32.07 -3.49 11.08
C CYS A 571 -30.68 -3.96 10.63
N ALA A 572 -30.62 -4.88 9.66
CA ALA A 572 -29.35 -5.32 9.07
C ALA A 572 -28.66 -4.18 8.31
N LEU A 573 -29.40 -3.37 7.56
CA LEU A 573 -28.83 -2.19 6.86
C LEU A 573 -28.31 -1.12 7.81
N LYS A 574 -29.02 -0.87 8.92
CA LYS A 574 -28.56 0.05 9.98
C LYS A 574 -27.25 -0.39 10.63
N ALA A 575 -27.07 -1.71 10.80
CA ALA A 575 -25.84 -2.27 11.34
C ALA A 575 -24.64 -2.10 10.40
N LEU A 576 -24.91 -1.97 9.10
CA LEU A 576 -23.93 -1.78 8.03
C LEU A 576 -23.86 -0.31 7.59
N GLU A 577 -24.10 0.64 8.49
CA GLU A 577 -23.80 2.06 8.27
C GLU A 577 -22.31 2.35 8.48
N SER A 578 -21.84 3.46 7.90
CA SER A 578 -20.42 3.85 7.94
C SER A 578 -19.87 3.86 9.36
N MET A 579 -18.67 3.33 9.54
CA MET A 579 -17.99 3.28 10.84
C MET A 579 -17.22 4.56 11.14
N TYR A 580 -16.79 5.26 10.09
CA TYR A 580 -15.80 6.32 10.16
C TYR A 580 -16.24 7.55 9.38
N ASP A 581 -15.68 8.70 9.76
CA ASP A 581 -15.81 9.94 8.99
C ASP A 581 -14.88 9.92 7.77
N SER A 582 -15.21 10.74 6.76
CA SER A 582 -14.45 10.81 5.50
C SER A 582 -12.97 11.10 5.69
N ASP A 583 -12.60 11.89 6.71
CA ASP A 583 -11.21 12.27 6.98
C ASP A 583 -10.41 11.10 7.56
N THR A 584 -11.01 10.31 8.45
CA THR A 584 -10.38 9.12 9.03
C THR A 584 -10.15 8.05 7.96
N LEU A 585 -11.10 7.86 7.04
CA LEU A 585 -10.95 6.94 5.90
C LEU A 585 -9.85 7.36 4.92
N ALA A 586 -9.53 8.66 4.86
CA ALA A 586 -8.46 9.15 4.01
C ALA A 586 -7.06 8.90 4.60
N GLN A 587 -6.92 8.98 5.93
CA GLN A 587 -5.64 8.89 6.63
C GLN A 587 -5.29 7.47 7.09
N ASP A 588 -6.26 6.66 7.49
CA ASP A 588 -6.03 5.31 8.03
C ASP A 588 -6.42 4.21 7.04
N SER A 589 -5.42 3.47 6.56
CA SER A 589 -5.59 2.33 5.66
C SER A 589 -6.38 1.17 6.32
N SER A 590 -6.19 0.94 7.63
CA SER A 590 -6.89 -0.11 8.38
C SER A 590 -8.38 0.21 8.52
N ALA A 591 -8.72 1.46 8.84
CA ALA A 591 -10.10 1.93 8.85
C ALA A 591 -10.77 1.78 7.48
N ALA A 592 -10.08 2.18 6.40
CA ALA A 592 -10.57 2.03 5.04
C ALA A 592 -10.82 0.56 4.67
N GLN A 593 -9.92 -0.36 5.04
CA GLN A 593 -10.10 -1.79 4.83
C GLN A 593 -11.35 -2.35 5.53
N LYS A 594 -11.60 -1.94 6.78
CA LYS A 594 -12.79 -2.37 7.54
C LYS A 594 -14.08 -1.85 6.90
N GLU A 595 -14.06 -0.58 6.48
CA GLU A 595 -15.20 0.05 5.81
C GLU A 595 -15.51 -0.60 4.45
N LEU A 596 -14.50 -0.97 3.67
CA LEU A 596 -14.67 -1.71 2.40
C LEU A 596 -15.38 -3.06 2.61
N LYS A 597 -15.01 -3.82 3.66
CA LYS A 597 -15.70 -5.08 4.01
C LYS A 597 -17.17 -4.86 4.34
N LEU A 598 -17.45 -3.78 5.08
CA LEU A 598 -18.80 -3.43 5.48
C LEU A 598 -19.65 -2.98 4.28
N LEU A 599 -19.11 -2.16 3.39
CA LEU A 599 -19.76 -1.74 2.13
C LEU A 599 -20.03 -2.92 1.19
N LEU A 600 -19.13 -3.90 1.12
CA LEU A 600 -19.34 -5.12 0.34
C LEU A 600 -20.56 -5.91 0.84
N HIS A 601 -20.65 -6.15 2.16
CA HIS A 601 -21.83 -6.81 2.73
C HIS A 601 -23.10 -5.96 2.56
N ARG A 602 -23.01 -4.64 2.70
CA ARG A 602 -24.15 -3.73 2.46
C ARG A 602 -24.64 -3.81 1.02
N SER A 603 -23.74 -3.77 0.04
CA SER A 603 -24.09 -3.81 -1.38
C SER A 603 -24.72 -5.15 -1.78
N THR A 604 -24.22 -6.27 -1.27
CA THR A 604 -24.87 -7.59 -1.50
C THR A 604 -26.29 -7.61 -0.96
N LEU A 605 -26.51 -7.10 0.27
CA LEU A 605 -27.83 -7.05 0.88
C LEU A 605 -28.79 -6.15 0.09
N LEU A 606 -28.35 -4.94 -0.31
CA LEU A 606 -29.14 -4.01 -1.12
C LEU A 606 -29.53 -4.60 -2.49
N LYS A 607 -28.59 -5.32 -3.12
CA LYS A 607 -28.84 -6.02 -4.39
C LYS A 607 -29.91 -7.11 -4.21
N THR A 608 -29.87 -7.89 -3.13
CA THR A 608 -30.92 -8.90 -2.85
C THR A 608 -32.30 -8.30 -2.60
N GLN A 609 -32.37 -7.06 -2.09
CA GLN A 609 -33.62 -6.34 -1.87
C GLN A 609 -34.16 -5.64 -3.11
N GLY A 610 -33.39 -5.59 -4.21
CA GLY A 610 -33.76 -4.83 -5.41
C GLY A 610 -33.68 -3.32 -5.24
N GLN A 611 -33.01 -2.81 -4.20
CA GLN A 611 -32.78 -1.37 -4.00
C GLN A 611 -31.59 -0.91 -4.85
N ILE A 612 -31.81 -0.77 -6.16
CA ILE A 612 -30.74 -0.54 -7.15
C ILE A 612 -30.02 0.81 -6.92
N GLN A 613 -30.72 1.88 -6.53
CA GLN A 613 -30.08 3.19 -6.31
C GLN A 613 -29.16 3.20 -5.08
N ASP A 614 -29.64 2.68 -3.95
CA ASP A 614 -28.83 2.56 -2.73
C ASP A 614 -27.64 1.58 -2.94
N TYR A 615 -27.85 0.53 -3.76
CA TYR A 615 -26.78 -0.37 -4.21
C TYR A 615 -25.71 0.38 -5.02
N LEU A 616 -26.11 1.21 -5.99
CA LEU A 616 -25.19 2.03 -6.77
C LEU A 616 -24.40 3.00 -5.87
N ASP A 617 -25.04 3.62 -4.89
CA ASP A 617 -24.35 4.51 -3.95
C ASP A 617 -23.26 3.77 -3.17
N ALA A 618 -23.56 2.57 -2.66
CA ALA A 618 -22.58 1.74 -1.96
C ALA A 618 -21.42 1.32 -2.89
N MET A 619 -21.72 0.93 -4.13
CA MET A 619 -20.72 0.54 -5.12
C MET A 619 -19.83 1.70 -5.55
N ILE A 620 -20.42 2.86 -5.84
CA ILE A 620 -19.70 4.08 -6.22
C ILE A 620 -18.82 4.56 -5.07
N THR A 621 -19.31 4.51 -3.83
CA THR A 621 -18.52 4.85 -2.62
C THR A 621 -17.31 3.93 -2.52
N MET A 622 -17.52 2.62 -2.62
CA MET A 622 -16.44 1.62 -2.58
C MET A 622 -15.41 1.85 -3.69
N ILE A 623 -15.85 2.07 -4.93
CA ILE A 623 -14.94 2.32 -6.05
C ILE A 623 -14.21 3.65 -5.87
N SER A 624 -14.84 4.69 -5.33
CA SER A 624 -14.19 5.98 -5.06
C SER A 624 -13.10 5.89 -4.00
N MET A 625 -13.27 5.01 -3.00
CA MET A 625 -12.24 4.74 -1.99
C MET A 625 -11.05 4.00 -2.60
N LEU A 626 -11.32 3.05 -3.52
CA LEU A 626 -10.30 2.23 -4.19
C LEU A 626 -9.55 2.99 -5.30
N LEU A 627 -10.26 3.79 -6.09
CA LEU A 627 -9.73 4.53 -7.24
C LEU A 627 -9.49 6.00 -6.94
N LYS A 628 -9.39 6.41 -5.67
CA LYS A 628 -9.27 7.82 -5.26
C LYS A 628 -8.26 8.61 -6.10
N VAL A 629 -7.04 8.08 -6.25
CA VAL A 629 -5.98 8.73 -7.03
C VAL A 629 -6.29 8.75 -8.53
N ALA A 630 -6.82 7.65 -9.07
CA ALA A 630 -7.15 7.56 -10.49
C ALA A 630 -8.31 8.48 -10.87
N MET A 631 -9.34 8.58 -10.01
CA MET A 631 -10.45 9.53 -10.17
C MET A 631 -9.98 10.99 -10.10
N GLN A 632 -9.06 11.33 -9.21
CA GLN A 632 -8.47 12.68 -9.17
C GLN A 632 -7.71 13.01 -10.47
N ARG A 633 -6.96 12.06 -11.04
CA ARG A 633 -6.29 12.23 -12.34
C ARG A 633 -7.27 12.40 -13.49
N ALA A 634 -8.34 11.61 -13.49
CA ALA A 634 -9.45 11.72 -14.45
C ALA A 634 -10.36 12.94 -14.19
N LYS A 635 -10.10 13.71 -13.12
CA LYS A 635 -10.89 14.87 -12.68
C LYS A 635 -12.37 14.54 -12.38
N VAL A 636 -12.63 13.36 -11.82
CA VAL A 636 -13.97 12.89 -11.46
C VAL A 636 -14.18 13.00 -9.96
N CYS A 637 -15.31 13.57 -9.56
CA CYS A 637 -15.71 13.76 -8.16
C CYS A 637 -17.11 13.18 -7.90
N LEU A 638 -17.40 12.94 -6.62
CA LEU A 638 -18.73 12.56 -6.14
C LEU A 638 -19.56 13.79 -5.79
N CYS A 639 -20.78 13.84 -6.30
CA CYS A 639 -21.78 14.84 -5.94
C CYS A 639 -23.03 14.15 -5.39
N SER A 640 -23.57 14.68 -4.29
CA SER A 640 -24.88 14.24 -3.79
C SER A 640 -25.99 14.97 -4.53
N VAL A 641 -26.95 14.20 -5.06
CA VAL A 641 -28.11 14.71 -5.79
C VAL A 641 -29.37 14.17 -5.13
N ASN A 642 -30.31 15.07 -4.84
CA ASN A 642 -31.59 14.65 -4.28
C ASN A 642 -32.49 14.10 -5.40
N MET A 643 -32.77 12.79 -5.36
CA MET A 643 -33.76 12.15 -6.21
C MET A 643 -34.85 11.55 -5.34
N SER A 644 -36.10 11.91 -5.62
CA SER A 644 -37.28 11.38 -4.89
C SER A 644 -37.26 11.58 -3.36
N GLY A 645 -36.58 12.60 -2.86
CA GLY A 645 -36.51 12.91 -1.42
C GLY A 645 -35.40 12.19 -0.66
N LYS A 646 -34.57 11.39 -1.35
CA LYS A 646 -33.33 10.79 -0.82
C LYS A 646 -32.12 11.34 -1.58
N ASN A 647 -31.00 11.51 -0.88
CA ASN A 647 -29.75 11.92 -1.49
C ASN A 647 -29.03 10.68 -2.04
N HIS A 648 -28.78 10.69 -3.34
CA HIS A 648 -28.02 9.65 -4.05
C HIS A 648 -26.72 10.24 -4.61
N LEU A 649 -25.71 9.40 -4.77
CA LEU A 649 -24.39 9.80 -5.26
C LEU A 649 -24.35 9.73 -6.79
N LYS A 650 -23.73 10.76 -7.39
CA LYS A 650 -23.44 10.82 -8.83
C LYS A 650 -21.98 11.16 -9.09
N LEU A 651 -21.45 10.62 -10.17
CA LEU A 651 -20.12 10.97 -10.69
C LEU A 651 -20.22 12.20 -11.60
N VAL A 652 -19.38 13.19 -11.37
CA VAL A 652 -19.32 14.44 -12.17
C VAL A 652 -17.87 14.80 -12.48
N LYS A 653 -17.62 15.29 -13.68
CA LYS A 653 -16.31 15.79 -14.11
C LYS A 653 -16.12 17.25 -13.67
N VAL A 654 -15.02 17.56 -13.00
CA VAL A 654 -14.74 18.90 -12.44
C VAL A 654 -13.41 19.42 -13.00
N GLU A 655 -13.44 20.47 -13.80
CA GLU A 655 -12.26 20.95 -14.54
C GLU A 655 -11.19 21.60 -13.64
N ASP A 656 -11.61 22.21 -12.53
CA ASP A 656 -10.80 23.00 -11.59
C ASP A 656 -10.10 22.17 -10.48
N MET A 657 -10.05 20.84 -10.61
CA MET A 657 -9.30 20.01 -9.66
C MET A 657 -7.80 20.15 -9.92
N LEU A 658 -7.08 20.83 -9.02
CA LEU A 658 -5.63 20.85 -9.01
C LEU A 658 -5.11 19.45 -8.65
N PRO A 659 -4.31 18.79 -9.50
CA PRO A 659 -3.68 17.54 -9.13
C PRO A 659 -2.56 17.83 -8.12
N GLU A 660 -2.86 17.68 -6.82
CA GLU A 660 -1.87 17.84 -5.74
C GLU A 660 -0.97 16.62 -5.53
N ILE A 661 -1.16 15.51 -6.26
CA ILE A 661 -0.36 14.30 -6.03
C ILE A 661 0.82 14.25 -7.00
N ALA A 662 1.95 14.78 -6.55
CA ALA A 662 3.26 14.31 -6.98
C ALA A 662 3.52 12.93 -6.35
N ASP A 663 4.20 12.07 -7.10
CA ASP A 663 4.67 10.72 -6.76
C ASP A 663 3.70 9.58 -7.15
N HIS A 664 4.03 8.95 -8.28
CA HIS A 664 3.45 7.66 -8.70
C HIS A 664 3.75 6.54 -7.69
N GLU A 665 4.81 6.68 -6.89
CA GLU A 665 5.22 5.71 -5.88
C GLU A 665 4.32 5.75 -4.63
N THR A 666 3.94 6.94 -4.15
CA THR A 666 3.04 7.08 -2.99
C THR A 666 1.63 6.57 -3.30
N ALA A 667 1.11 6.84 -4.50
CA ALA A 667 -0.17 6.32 -4.97
C ALA A 667 -0.20 4.80 -5.18
N TYR A 668 0.92 4.21 -5.63
CA TYR A 668 1.04 2.76 -5.76
C TYR A 668 1.08 2.10 -4.37
N LEU A 669 1.85 2.67 -3.43
CA LEU A 669 1.97 2.20 -2.06
C LEU A 669 0.64 2.29 -1.28
N ASP A 670 -0.07 3.43 -1.37
CA ASP A 670 -1.39 3.63 -0.73
C ASP A 670 -2.44 2.64 -1.21
N ASN A 671 -2.42 2.31 -2.50
CA ASN A 671 -3.30 1.29 -3.05
C ASN A 671 -2.86 -0.09 -2.59
N THR A 672 -1.58 -0.47 -2.68
CA THR A 672 -1.14 -1.78 -2.18
C THR A 672 -1.51 -2.00 -0.71
N GLY A 673 -1.48 -0.96 0.13
CA GLY A 673 -1.91 -1.01 1.53
C GLY A 673 -3.40 -1.25 1.75
N LYS A 674 -4.30 -0.73 0.91
CA LYS A 674 -5.77 -0.88 1.05
C LYS A 674 -6.31 -2.20 0.48
N THR A 675 -5.45 -2.94 -0.20
CA THR A 675 -5.84 -4.00 -1.15
C THR A 675 -5.70 -5.43 -0.65
N ASN A 676 -5.27 -5.61 0.60
CA ASN A 676 -5.22 -6.93 1.23
C ASN A 676 -6.60 -7.56 1.50
N VAL A 677 -7.69 -6.79 1.36
CA VAL A 677 -9.07 -7.23 1.68
C VAL A 677 -9.78 -7.93 0.51
N LEU A 678 -9.55 -7.48 -0.72
CA LEU A 678 -10.25 -7.93 -1.92
C LEU A 678 -9.19 -8.25 -2.98
N SER A 679 -9.32 -9.38 -3.67
CA SER A 679 -8.36 -9.73 -4.71
C SER A 679 -8.47 -8.76 -5.90
N LYS A 680 -7.40 -8.69 -6.71
CA LYS A 680 -7.40 -7.91 -7.97
C LYS A 680 -8.45 -8.36 -8.97
N GLU A 681 -8.97 -9.58 -8.82
CA GLU A 681 -10.08 -10.11 -9.61
C GLU A 681 -11.42 -9.63 -9.08
N ASP A 682 -11.59 -9.62 -7.75
CA ASP A 682 -12.82 -9.10 -7.13
C ASP A 682 -13.03 -7.62 -7.46
N TRP A 683 -11.96 -6.80 -7.53
CA TRP A 683 -12.14 -5.40 -7.94
C TRP A 683 -12.59 -5.26 -9.38
N TRP A 684 -12.06 -6.10 -10.26
CA TRP A 684 -12.44 -6.11 -11.66
C TRP A 684 -13.92 -6.45 -11.78
N GLN A 685 -14.36 -7.49 -11.07
CA GLN A 685 -15.77 -7.90 -11.04
C GLN A 685 -16.67 -6.82 -10.44
N LEU A 686 -16.24 -6.12 -9.38
CA LEU A 686 -16.98 -5.02 -8.78
C LEU A 686 -17.12 -3.84 -9.75
N LEU A 687 -16.04 -3.46 -10.43
CA LEU A 687 -16.04 -2.39 -11.44
C LEU A 687 -16.98 -2.73 -12.60
N VAL A 688 -16.84 -3.93 -13.18
CA VAL A 688 -17.68 -4.40 -14.28
C VAL A 688 -19.15 -4.48 -13.85
N SER A 689 -19.43 -5.02 -12.67
CA SER A 689 -20.79 -5.06 -12.12
C SER A 689 -21.36 -3.65 -11.98
N CYS A 690 -20.57 -2.68 -11.50
CA CYS A 690 -21.02 -1.30 -11.36
C CYS A 690 -21.34 -0.65 -12.70
N VAL A 691 -20.44 -0.77 -13.69
CA VAL A 691 -20.63 -0.25 -15.06
C VAL A 691 -21.88 -0.84 -15.70
N LEU A 692 -22.07 -2.16 -15.62
CA LEU A 692 -23.25 -2.83 -16.16
C LEU A 692 -24.54 -2.36 -15.47
N THR A 693 -24.55 -2.24 -14.14
CA THR A 693 -25.74 -1.72 -13.43
C THR A 693 -26.03 -0.26 -13.75
N LEU A 694 -25.03 0.58 -14.01
CA LEU A 694 -25.24 1.95 -14.46
C LEU A 694 -25.88 1.99 -15.85
N CYS A 695 -25.46 1.12 -16.76
CA CYS A 695 -26.07 0.97 -18.08
C CYS A 695 -27.52 0.46 -17.99
N GLU A 696 -27.83 -0.49 -17.10
CA GLU A 696 -29.20 -0.96 -16.86
C GLU A 696 -30.13 0.15 -16.39
N VAL A 697 -29.62 1.07 -15.56
CA VAL A 697 -30.35 2.24 -15.02
C VAL A 697 -30.32 3.44 -16.00
N GLN A 698 -29.71 3.28 -17.18
CA GLN A 698 -29.57 4.33 -18.20
C GLN A 698 -28.77 5.56 -17.74
N ARG A 699 -27.84 5.40 -16.79
CA ARG A 699 -26.89 6.44 -16.33
C ARG A 699 -25.57 6.34 -17.09
N TYR A 700 -25.63 6.53 -18.41
CA TYR A 700 -24.50 6.25 -19.32
C TYR A 700 -23.31 7.20 -19.13
N GLU A 701 -23.55 8.49 -18.86
CA GLU A 701 -22.49 9.47 -18.55
C GLU A 701 -21.61 9.02 -17.38
N GLU A 702 -22.22 8.50 -16.32
CA GLU A 702 -21.49 8.06 -15.13
C GLU A 702 -20.72 6.76 -15.35
N ALA A 703 -21.28 5.85 -16.15
CA ALA A 703 -20.57 4.65 -16.59
C ALA A 703 -19.32 5.03 -17.39
N GLU A 704 -19.40 6.07 -18.23
CA GLU A 704 -18.27 6.58 -19.00
C GLU A 704 -17.19 7.22 -18.11
N LEU A 705 -17.56 8.10 -17.17
CA LEU A 705 -16.62 8.70 -16.22
C LEU A 705 -15.92 7.64 -15.34
N LEU A 706 -16.64 6.58 -14.98
CA LEU A 706 -16.08 5.45 -14.23
C LEU A 706 -15.05 4.68 -15.08
N VAL A 707 -15.33 4.49 -16.37
CA VAL A 707 -14.38 3.87 -17.31
C VAL A 707 -13.15 4.76 -17.52
N GLU A 708 -13.31 6.08 -17.73
CA GLU A 708 -12.18 7.02 -17.82
C GLU A 708 -11.29 6.94 -16.57
N SER A 709 -11.90 6.92 -15.38
CA SER A 709 -11.19 6.78 -14.10
C SER A 709 -10.46 5.44 -13.97
N ALA A 710 -11.05 4.34 -14.47
CA ALA A 710 -10.42 3.02 -14.45
C ALA A 710 -9.26 2.89 -15.44
N MET A 711 -9.26 3.62 -16.56
CA MET A 711 -8.16 3.64 -17.52
C MET A 711 -6.90 4.32 -16.97
N GLU A 712 -7.04 5.30 -16.08
CA GLU A 712 -5.93 5.96 -15.37
C GLU A 712 -5.29 5.07 -14.29
N PHE A 713 -5.88 3.92 -13.99
CA PHE A 713 -5.37 2.99 -13.00
C PHE A 713 -4.32 2.03 -13.58
N TYR A 714 -3.08 2.14 -13.11
CA TYR A 714 -1.91 1.42 -13.64
C TYR A 714 -2.12 -0.10 -13.77
N SER A 715 -2.68 -0.77 -12.76
CA SER A 715 -2.84 -2.23 -12.78
C SER A 715 -3.89 -2.71 -13.80
N PHE A 716 -4.88 -1.88 -14.15
CA PHE A 716 -5.83 -2.21 -15.21
C PHE A 716 -5.27 -1.85 -16.57
N TYR A 717 -4.52 -0.75 -16.64
CA TYR A 717 -3.86 -0.31 -17.85
C TYR A 717 -2.82 -1.34 -18.34
N ASP A 718 -1.94 -1.86 -17.48
CA ASP A 718 -0.93 -2.85 -17.87
C ASP A 718 -1.52 -4.17 -18.39
N ASN A 719 -2.71 -4.53 -17.91
CA ASN A 719 -3.38 -5.75 -18.32
C ASN A 719 -4.15 -5.56 -19.64
N LYS A 720 -3.52 -5.92 -20.76
CA LYS A 720 -4.06 -5.75 -22.12
C LYS A 720 -5.53 -6.19 -22.32
N PRO A 721 -5.98 -7.41 -21.90
CA PRO A 721 -7.39 -7.79 -22.04
C PRO A 721 -8.35 -6.88 -21.28
N ARG A 722 -8.04 -6.51 -20.02
CA ARG A 722 -8.88 -5.61 -19.21
C ARG A 722 -8.97 -4.22 -19.83
N ARG A 723 -7.87 -3.69 -20.37
CA ARG A 723 -7.86 -2.43 -21.11
C ARG A 723 -8.82 -2.46 -22.30
N LYS A 724 -8.78 -3.52 -23.11
CA LYS A 724 -9.67 -3.68 -24.27
C LYS A 724 -11.15 -3.79 -23.87
N GLU A 725 -11.44 -4.45 -22.75
CA GLU A 725 -12.80 -4.51 -22.19
C GLU A 725 -13.27 -3.12 -21.72
N LEU A 726 -12.42 -2.34 -21.04
CA LEU A 726 -12.73 -0.95 -20.66
C LEU A 726 -13.00 -0.07 -21.88
N GLU A 727 -12.17 -0.16 -22.93
CA GLU A 727 -12.38 0.58 -24.18
C GLU A 727 -13.72 0.24 -24.83
N PHE A 728 -14.12 -1.04 -24.81
CA PHE A 728 -15.41 -1.48 -25.30
C PHE A 728 -16.57 -0.93 -24.45
N PHE A 729 -16.45 -0.96 -23.13
CA PHE A 729 -17.47 -0.38 -22.24
C PHE A 729 -17.61 1.13 -22.42
N GLY A 730 -16.49 1.86 -22.54
CA GLY A 730 -16.49 3.31 -22.80
C GLY A 730 -17.11 3.66 -24.15
N LEU A 731 -16.77 2.92 -25.22
CA LEU A 731 -17.40 3.08 -26.52
C LEU A 731 -18.91 2.82 -26.47
N SER A 732 -19.33 1.76 -25.79
CA SER A 732 -20.75 1.40 -25.68
C SER A 732 -21.54 2.45 -24.89
N ALA A 733 -21.02 2.90 -23.75
CA ALA A 733 -21.65 3.94 -22.93
C ALA A 733 -21.80 5.26 -23.70
N THR A 734 -20.75 5.70 -24.41
CA THR A 734 -20.80 6.95 -25.20
C THR A 734 -21.75 6.90 -26.38
N ILE A 735 -21.89 5.75 -27.05
CA ILE A 735 -22.86 5.56 -28.14
C ILE A 735 -24.30 5.65 -27.59
N LEU A 736 -24.56 5.01 -26.44
CA LEU A 736 -25.88 5.03 -25.78
C LEU A 736 -26.23 6.41 -25.22
N ASP A 737 -25.23 7.18 -24.77
CA ASP A 737 -25.37 8.57 -24.33
C ASP A 737 -25.55 9.57 -25.49
N HIS A 738 -25.37 9.13 -26.74
CA HIS A 738 -25.33 9.98 -27.95
C HIS A 738 -24.18 11.00 -27.98
N ASN A 739 -23.10 10.76 -27.22
CA ASN A 739 -21.88 11.57 -27.28
C ASN A 739 -20.92 11.06 -28.37
N TYR A 740 -21.23 11.42 -29.62
CA TYR A 740 -20.48 10.94 -30.78
C TYR A 740 -19.03 11.44 -30.87
N TYR A 741 -18.70 12.58 -30.24
CA TYR A 741 -17.32 13.09 -30.18
C TYR A 741 -16.41 12.14 -29.40
N LYS A 742 -16.83 11.77 -28.19
CA LYS A 742 -16.08 10.84 -27.35
C LYS A 742 -16.06 9.43 -27.94
N ALA A 743 -17.19 8.96 -28.45
CA ALA A 743 -17.28 7.66 -29.13
C ALA A 743 -16.29 7.58 -30.31
N TYR A 744 -16.13 8.66 -31.08
CA TYR A 744 -15.15 8.74 -32.15
C TYR A 744 -13.71 8.56 -31.66
N ASN A 745 -13.36 9.15 -30.52
CA ASN A 745 -12.01 9.01 -29.95
C ASN A 745 -11.72 7.57 -29.51
N TYR A 746 -12.67 6.90 -28.87
CA TYR A 746 -12.55 5.48 -28.50
C TYR A 746 -12.37 4.58 -29.72
N ILE A 747 -13.28 4.65 -30.71
CA ILE A 747 -13.20 3.78 -31.90
C ILE A 747 -11.91 4.01 -32.68
N ARG A 748 -11.40 5.26 -32.73
CA ARG A 748 -10.13 5.58 -33.40
C ARG A 748 -8.95 4.87 -32.75
N LEU A 749 -8.90 4.83 -31.41
CA LEU A 749 -7.86 4.11 -30.66
C LEU A 749 -7.97 2.59 -30.90
N MET A 750 -9.18 2.03 -30.79
CA MET A 750 -9.42 0.60 -31.02
C MET A 750 -9.04 0.15 -32.44
N LEU A 751 -9.30 0.99 -33.44
CA LEU A 751 -8.93 0.76 -34.84
C LEU A 751 -7.44 0.84 -35.10
N MET A 752 -6.70 1.70 -34.39
CA MET A 752 -5.23 1.76 -34.51
C MET A 752 -4.58 0.45 -34.04
N GLU A 753 -5.18 -0.23 -33.06
CA GLU A 753 -4.67 -1.52 -32.57
C GLU A 753 -5.15 -2.73 -33.39
N ASN A 754 -6.41 -2.73 -33.86
CA ASN A 754 -7.04 -3.89 -34.51
C ASN A 754 -7.65 -3.50 -35.87
N VAL A 755 -6.78 -3.23 -36.84
CA VAL A 755 -7.14 -2.73 -38.19
C VAL A 755 -7.95 -3.74 -39.01
N ASP A 756 -7.78 -5.05 -38.74
CA ASP A 756 -8.32 -6.12 -39.59
C ASP A 756 -9.77 -6.49 -39.26
N LEU A 757 -10.36 -5.98 -38.16
CA LEU A 757 -11.71 -6.33 -37.73
C LEU A 757 -12.78 -5.50 -38.48
N PRO A 758 -13.60 -6.09 -39.38
CA PRO A 758 -14.58 -5.33 -40.15
C PRO A 758 -15.70 -4.73 -39.29
N GLN A 759 -16.01 -5.35 -38.14
CA GLN A 759 -17.06 -4.87 -37.23
C GLN A 759 -16.75 -3.48 -36.67
N LEU A 760 -15.49 -3.21 -36.33
CA LEU A 760 -15.07 -1.89 -35.84
C LEU A 760 -15.19 -0.83 -36.93
N TRP A 761 -14.89 -1.19 -38.18
CA TRP A 761 -15.07 -0.29 -39.33
C TRP A 761 -16.53 0.02 -39.61
N ASN A 762 -17.44 -0.92 -39.37
CA ASN A 762 -18.89 -0.68 -39.50
C ASN A 762 -19.39 0.31 -38.43
N ILE A 763 -18.97 0.13 -37.17
CA ILE A 763 -19.29 1.05 -36.07
C ILE A 763 -18.70 2.43 -36.36
N PHE A 764 -17.44 2.48 -36.82
CA PHE A 764 -16.78 3.71 -37.24
C PHE A 764 -17.57 4.41 -38.35
N ASN A 765 -18.02 3.69 -39.37
CA ASN A 765 -18.81 4.26 -40.45
C ASN A 765 -20.14 4.84 -39.93
N GLN A 766 -20.85 4.12 -39.06
CA GLN A 766 -22.07 4.62 -38.43
C GLN A 766 -21.82 5.92 -37.65
N LEU A 767 -20.76 5.96 -36.83
CA LEU A 767 -20.35 7.14 -36.08
C LEU A 767 -19.99 8.32 -37.01
N THR A 768 -19.31 8.06 -38.12
CA THR A 768 -18.95 9.12 -39.09
C THR A 768 -20.16 9.68 -39.83
N ILE A 769 -21.23 8.89 -40.02
CA ILE A 769 -22.47 9.35 -40.65
C ILE A 769 -23.26 10.24 -39.67
N THR A 770 -23.29 9.88 -38.38
CA THR A 770 -24.00 10.64 -37.36
C THR A 770 -23.23 11.86 -36.86
N SER A 771 -21.90 11.81 -36.85
CA SER A 771 -21.04 12.90 -36.37
C SER A 771 -20.71 13.90 -37.49
N GLN A 772 -20.69 15.19 -37.18
CA GLN A 772 -20.32 16.24 -38.15
C GLN A 772 -18.80 16.38 -38.35
N HIS A 773 -18.00 15.43 -37.89
CA HIS A 773 -16.56 15.59 -37.82
C HIS A 773 -15.87 15.45 -39.18
N GLN A 774 -15.18 16.51 -39.59
CA GLN A 774 -14.48 16.56 -40.88
C GLN A 774 -13.06 15.93 -40.83
N ARG A 775 -12.58 15.51 -39.66
CA ARG A 775 -11.17 15.07 -39.44
C ARG A 775 -10.91 13.59 -39.79
N HIS A 776 -11.94 12.81 -40.08
CA HIS A 776 -11.84 11.35 -40.31
C HIS A 776 -11.06 10.98 -41.57
N HIS A 777 -11.14 11.82 -42.62
CA HIS A 777 -10.51 11.54 -43.90
C HIS A 777 -8.97 11.48 -43.81
N ARG A 778 -8.35 12.44 -43.11
CA ARG A 778 -6.89 12.46 -42.88
C ARG A 778 -6.42 11.26 -42.06
N PHE A 779 -7.26 10.76 -41.15
CA PHE A 779 -6.96 9.55 -40.38
C PHE A 779 -7.00 8.31 -41.27
N CYS A 780 -8.07 8.12 -42.05
CA CYS A 780 -8.23 6.97 -42.96
C CYS A 780 -7.12 6.92 -44.03
N LEU A 781 -6.75 8.07 -44.62
CA LEU A 781 -5.66 8.14 -45.60
C LEU A 781 -4.30 7.73 -45.01
N ARG A 782 -3.97 8.24 -43.82
CA ARG A 782 -2.71 7.88 -43.12
C ARG A 782 -2.66 6.39 -42.80
N LEU A 783 -3.79 5.79 -42.44
CA LEU A 783 -3.86 4.36 -42.13
C LEU A 783 -3.81 3.49 -43.38
N LEU A 784 -4.44 3.92 -44.48
CA LEU A 784 -4.37 3.24 -45.78
C LEU A 784 -2.94 3.17 -46.33
N LEU A 785 -2.12 4.21 -46.12
CA LEU A 785 -0.70 4.20 -46.50
C LEU A 785 0.10 3.13 -45.74
N LYS A 786 -0.28 2.83 -44.49
CA LYS A 786 0.35 1.79 -43.66
C LYS A 786 -0.20 0.39 -43.97
N HIS A 787 -1.48 0.32 -44.31
CA HIS A 787 -2.20 -0.94 -44.56
C HIS A 787 -2.93 -0.87 -45.92
N PRO A 788 -2.20 -0.98 -47.04
CA PRO A 788 -2.78 -0.82 -48.38
C PRO A 788 -3.74 -1.95 -48.77
N ASP A 789 -3.60 -3.11 -48.13
CA ASP A 789 -4.39 -4.31 -48.44
C ASP A 789 -5.72 -4.38 -47.67
N ASN A 790 -5.96 -3.46 -46.72
CA ASN A 790 -7.20 -3.47 -45.96
C ASN A 790 -8.38 -3.01 -46.82
N HIS A 791 -9.30 -3.96 -47.02
CA HIS A 791 -10.49 -3.77 -47.84
C HIS A 791 -11.44 -2.67 -47.32
N ALA A 792 -11.75 -2.67 -46.02
CA ALA A 792 -12.71 -1.72 -45.43
C ALA A 792 -12.20 -0.27 -45.53
N LEU A 793 -10.89 -0.07 -45.29
CA LEU A 793 -10.23 1.21 -45.44
C LEU A 793 -10.25 1.74 -46.87
N CYS A 794 -9.99 0.88 -47.85
CA CYS A 794 -10.03 1.24 -49.27
C CYS A 794 -11.44 1.75 -49.67
N VAL A 795 -12.48 1.03 -49.27
CA VAL A 795 -13.88 1.41 -49.54
C VAL A 795 -14.26 2.71 -48.84
N LEU A 796 -13.91 2.89 -47.56
CA LEU A 796 -14.20 4.13 -46.80
C LEU A 796 -13.45 5.35 -47.35
N CYS A 797 -12.18 5.18 -47.77
CA CYS A 797 -11.45 6.23 -48.47
C CYS A 797 -12.10 6.59 -49.81
N GLY A 798 -12.64 5.59 -50.53
CA GLY A 798 -13.48 5.78 -51.71
C GLY A 798 -14.72 6.61 -51.43
N HIS A 799 -15.48 6.29 -50.37
CA HIS A 799 -16.67 7.05 -49.95
C HIS A 799 -16.31 8.51 -49.61
N ASN A 800 -15.25 8.72 -48.82
CA ASN A 800 -14.77 10.06 -48.48
C ASN A 800 -14.38 10.87 -49.73
N ALA A 801 -13.69 10.25 -50.70
CA ALA A 801 -13.32 10.91 -51.96
C ALA A 801 -14.53 11.19 -52.86
N MET A 802 -15.58 10.35 -52.79
CA MET A 802 -16.83 10.57 -53.51
C MET A 802 -17.60 11.76 -52.94
N VAL A 803 -17.71 11.86 -51.61
CA VAL A 803 -18.37 12.99 -50.93
C VAL A 803 -17.62 14.31 -51.16
N SER A 804 -16.28 14.29 -51.17
CA SER A 804 -15.46 15.47 -51.45
C SER A 804 -15.48 15.91 -52.92
N GLY A 805 -16.19 15.21 -53.81
CA GLY A 805 -16.29 15.51 -55.24
C GLY A 805 -15.06 15.10 -56.06
N SER A 806 -14.08 14.43 -55.45
CA SER A 806 -12.86 13.94 -56.08
C SER A 806 -13.07 12.58 -56.78
N PHE A 807 -13.99 12.53 -57.74
CA PHE A 807 -14.47 11.27 -58.35
C PHE A 807 -13.39 10.41 -59.00
N LYS A 808 -12.31 11.00 -59.53
CA LYS A 808 -11.19 10.23 -60.10
C LYS A 808 -10.45 9.41 -59.04
N HIS A 809 -10.23 10.00 -57.86
CA HIS A 809 -9.60 9.31 -56.74
C HIS A 809 -10.53 8.25 -56.18
N ALA A 810 -11.83 8.57 -56.04
CA ALA A 810 -12.85 7.60 -55.63
C ALA A 810 -12.92 6.39 -56.57
N LEU A 811 -12.90 6.63 -57.88
CA LEU A 811 -12.88 5.56 -58.89
C LEU A 811 -11.64 4.68 -58.76
N GLY A 812 -10.46 5.26 -58.53
CA GLY A 812 -9.24 4.48 -58.30
C GLY A 812 -9.37 3.51 -57.12
N GLN A 813 -9.90 4.00 -55.98
CA GLN A 813 -10.11 3.19 -54.78
C GLN A 813 -11.19 2.12 -54.98
N TYR A 814 -12.34 2.46 -55.57
CA TYR A 814 -13.39 1.46 -55.81
C TYR A 814 -13.00 0.41 -56.84
N VAL A 815 -12.22 0.77 -57.87
CA VAL A 815 -11.72 -0.20 -58.84
C VAL A 815 -10.72 -1.15 -58.17
N GLN A 816 -9.87 -0.65 -57.27
CA GLN A 816 -8.99 -1.50 -56.46
C GLN A 816 -9.81 -2.47 -55.57
N ALA A 817 -10.85 -1.98 -54.88
CA ALA A 817 -11.75 -2.81 -54.10
C ALA A 817 -12.55 -3.83 -54.94
N PHE A 818 -12.91 -3.45 -56.17
CA PHE A 818 -13.58 -4.32 -57.12
C PHE A 818 -12.64 -5.41 -57.68
N GLN A 819 -11.37 -5.08 -57.92
CA GLN A 819 -10.37 -6.06 -58.37
C GLN A 819 -10.08 -7.12 -57.30
N THR A 820 -10.12 -6.75 -56.02
CA THR A 820 -9.91 -7.70 -54.91
C THR A 820 -11.14 -8.56 -54.65
N HIS A 821 -12.36 -7.99 -54.73
CA HIS A 821 -13.62 -8.72 -54.56
C HIS A 821 -14.63 -8.38 -55.67
N PRO A 822 -14.54 -9.07 -56.84
CA PRO A 822 -15.42 -8.81 -57.99
C PRO A 822 -16.88 -9.21 -57.78
N ASP A 823 -17.12 -10.19 -56.91
CA ASP A 823 -18.44 -10.76 -56.67
C ASP A 823 -19.30 -9.90 -55.71
N ASN A 824 -18.72 -8.88 -55.07
CA ASN A 824 -19.46 -8.01 -54.16
C ASN A 824 -20.26 -6.96 -54.96
N PRO A 825 -21.60 -6.98 -54.89
CA PRO A 825 -22.42 -6.06 -55.67
C PRO A 825 -22.19 -4.58 -55.33
N LEU A 826 -21.84 -4.26 -54.08
CA LEU A 826 -21.66 -2.88 -53.62
C LEU A 826 -20.55 -2.17 -54.41
N HIS A 827 -19.46 -2.87 -54.72
CA HIS A 827 -18.35 -2.27 -55.47
C HIS A 827 -18.76 -1.92 -56.90
N SER A 828 -19.48 -2.83 -57.57
CA SER A 828 -20.04 -2.60 -58.90
C SER A 828 -20.98 -1.38 -58.90
N LEU A 829 -21.82 -1.25 -57.87
CA LEU A 829 -22.68 -0.07 -57.68
C LEU A 829 -21.85 1.21 -57.50
N CYS A 830 -20.89 1.23 -56.57
CA CYS A 830 -20.05 2.41 -56.30
C CYS A 830 -19.25 2.86 -57.53
N VAL A 831 -18.66 1.92 -58.28
CA VAL A 831 -17.98 2.21 -59.55
C VAL A 831 -18.96 2.80 -60.57
N GLY A 832 -20.13 2.19 -60.75
CA GLY A 832 -21.18 2.71 -61.64
C GLY A 832 -21.60 4.14 -61.28
N LEU A 833 -21.84 4.41 -59.99
CA LEU A 833 -22.19 5.73 -59.47
C LEU A 833 -21.07 6.76 -59.72
N THR A 834 -19.79 6.42 -59.51
CA THR A 834 -18.70 7.35 -59.83
C THR A 834 -18.71 7.79 -61.30
N PHE A 835 -18.99 6.88 -62.24
CA PHE A 835 -19.10 7.22 -63.66
C PHE A 835 -20.29 8.15 -63.94
N PHE A 836 -21.44 7.93 -63.32
CA PHE A 836 -22.59 8.84 -63.45
C PHE A 836 -22.31 10.23 -62.88
N HIS A 837 -21.64 10.32 -61.73
CA HIS A 837 -21.23 11.59 -61.14
C HIS A 837 -20.18 12.32 -61.99
N MET A 838 -19.18 11.60 -62.51
CA MET A 838 -18.22 12.15 -63.46
C MET A 838 -18.91 12.64 -64.73
N ALA A 839 -19.86 11.89 -65.27
CA ALA A 839 -20.65 12.31 -66.43
C ALA A 839 -21.52 13.53 -66.11
N SER A 840 -21.96 13.72 -64.87
CA SER A 840 -22.80 14.84 -64.44
C SER A 840 -22.01 16.16 -64.24
N GLN A 841 -20.67 16.13 -64.26
CA GLN A 841 -19.85 17.34 -64.14
C GLN A 841 -20.07 18.31 -65.32
N LYS A 842 -19.83 19.61 -65.07
CA LYS A 842 -20.09 20.69 -66.04
C LYS A 842 -19.22 20.61 -67.30
N TYR A 843 -17.98 20.13 -67.19
CA TYR A 843 -17.00 20.11 -68.28
C TYR A 843 -16.43 18.71 -68.49
N VAL A 844 -17.02 17.95 -69.43
CA VAL A 844 -16.65 16.55 -69.70
C VAL A 844 -16.61 16.30 -71.21
N GLY A 845 -15.43 15.98 -71.76
CA GLY A 845 -15.26 15.77 -73.20
C GLY A 845 -15.86 14.47 -73.75
N LYS A 846 -16.02 13.43 -72.93
CA LYS A 846 -16.53 12.09 -73.32
C LYS A 846 -17.72 11.63 -72.47
N ARG A 847 -18.72 12.51 -72.28
CA ARG A 847 -19.87 12.27 -71.40
C ARG A 847 -20.60 10.96 -71.70
N HIS A 848 -20.94 10.71 -72.96
CA HIS A 848 -21.72 9.52 -73.36
C HIS A 848 -20.99 8.20 -73.09
N THR A 849 -19.66 8.17 -73.26
CA THR A 849 -18.86 6.97 -72.96
C THR A 849 -18.88 6.64 -71.47
N LEU A 850 -18.77 7.65 -70.60
CA LEU A 850 -18.85 7.46 -69.14
C LEU A 850 -20.22 6.96 -68.72
N VAL A 851 -21.30 7.47 -69.33
CA VAL A 851 -22.66 6.98 -69.04
C VAL A 851 -22.82 5.51 -69.42
N LEU A 852 -22.31 5.10 -70.58
CA LEU A 852 -22.33 3.69 -71.01
C LEU A 852 -21.52 2.79 -70.05
N GLN A 853 -20.34 3.25 -69.61
CA GLN A 853 -19.54 2.53 -68.60
C GLN A 853 -20.28 2.43 -67.26
N GLY A 854 -20.93 3.51 -66.81
CA GLY A 854 -21.74 3.52 -65.61
C GLY A 854 -22.88 2.50 -65.65
N PHE A 855 -23.61 2.42 -66.76
CA PHE A 855 -24.67 1.42 -66.94
C PHE A 855 -24.14 -0.01 -67.06
N SER A 856 -22.94 -0.22 -67.61
CA SER A 856 -22.32 -1.56 -67.65
C SER A 856 -22.08 -2.11 -66.24
N PHE A 857 -21.50 -1.30 -65.36
CA PHE A 857 -21.27 -1.70 -63.96
C PHE A 857 -22.57 -1.78 -63.16
N LEU A 858 -23.55 -0.91 -63.44
CA LEU A 858 -24.86 -0.98 -62.79
C LEU A 858 -25.62 -2.26 -63.19
N TRP A 859 -25.52 -2.70 -64.44
CA TRP A 859 -26.09 -3.98 -64.87
C TRP A 859 -25.40 -5.17 -64.21
N GLN A 860 -24.07 -5.14 -64.10
CA GLN A 860 -23.34 -6.15 -63.34
C GLN A 860 -23.79 -6.20 -61.87
N TYR A 861 -24.07 -5.05 -61.25
CA TYR A 861 -24.65 -5.00 -59.90
C TYR A 861 -26.04 -5.68 -59.84
N VAL A 862 -26.91 -5.44 -60.83
CA VAL A 862 -28.23 -6.10 -60.94
C VAL A 862 -28.07 -7.62 -61.11
N GLU A 863 -27.12 -8.07 -61.93
CA GLU A 863 -26.83 -9.50 -62.14
C GLU A 863 -26.33 -10.18 -60.86
N LEU A 864 -25.47 -9.52 -60.09
CA LEU A 864 -24.92 -10.06 -58.84
C LEU A 864 -25.95 -10.09 -57.70
N ARG A 865 -26.80 -9.07 -57.57
CA ARG A 865 -27.85 -9.01 -56.53
C ARG A 865 -29.12 -9.78 -56.88
N GLY A 866 -29.44 -9.91 -58.17
CA GLY A 866 -30.72 -10.38 -58.67
C GLY A 866 -31.80 -9.28 -58.77
N GLU A 867 -32.93 -9.63 -59.37
CA GLU A 867 -34.07 -8.72 -59.50
C GLU A 867 -34.79 -8.56 -58.14
N CYS A 868 -34.49 -7.48 -57.43
CA CYS A 868 -35.12 -7.13 -56.16
C CYS A 868 -35.59 -5.68 -56.18
N GLN A 869 -36.32 -5.28 -55.14
CA GLN A 869 -36.82 -3.91 -54.99
C GLN A 869 -35.69 -2.88 -55.04
N GLU A 870 -34.56 -3.17 -54.37
CA GLU A 870 -33.34 -2.33 -54.33
C GLU A 870 -32.74 -2.12 -55.72
N THR A 871 -32.49 -3.20 -56.47
CA THR A 871 -31.82 -3.14 -57.78
C THR A 871 -32.64 -2.39 -58.81
N MET A 872 -33.96 -2.62 -58.85
CA MET A 872 -34.88 -1.92 -59.75
C MET A 872 -35.04 -0.44 -59.39
N TYR A 873 -35.08 -0.12 -58.09
CA TYR A 873 -35.08 1.26 -57.62
C TYR A 873 -33.79 2.00 -58.03
N ASN A 874 -32.62 1.41 -57.78
CA ASN A 874 -31.33 2.01 -58.11
C ASN A 874 -31.15 2.22 -59.63
N LEU A 875 -31.65 1.29 -60.45
CA LEU A 875 -31.68 1.45 -61.91
C LEU A 875 -32.60 2.60 -62.35
N GLY A 876 -33.79 2.70 -61.76
CA GLY A 876 -34.70 3.83 -61.94
C GLY A 876 -34.09 5.17 -61.51
N ARG A 877 -33.37 5.21 -60.38
CA ARG A 877 -32.67 6.40 -59.88
C ARG A 877 -31.54 6.85 -60.80
N ALA A 878 -30.72 5.93 -61.29
CA ALA A 878 -29.64 6.25 -62.23
C ALA A 878 -30.19 6.84 -63.54
N LEU A 879 -31.25 6.25 -64.10
CA LEU A 879 -31.93 6.77 -65.30
C LEU A 879 -32.57 8.14 -65.06
N HIS A 880 -33.20 8.32 -63.89
CA HIS A 880 -33.78 9.60 -63.48
C HIS A 880 -32.70 10.68 -63.37
N GLN A 881 -31.55 10.37 -62.75
CA GLN A 881 -30.42 11.29 -62.63
C GLN A 881 -29.83 11.72 -63.98
N MET A 882 -29.83 10.82 -64.98
CA MET A 882 -29.40 11.13 -66.35
C MET A 882 -30.46 11.86 -67.19
N GLY A 883 -31.65 12.12 -66.64
CA GLY A 883 -32.76 12.79 -67.34
C GLY A 883 -33.62 11.87 -68.24
N LEU A 884 -33.39 10.56 -68.19
CA LEU A 884 -34.16 9.56 -68.96
C LEU A 884 -35.43 9.14 -68.21
N THR A 885 -36.30 10.12 -67.93
CA THR A 885 -37.46 9.97 -67.04
C THR A 885 -38.46 8.91 -67.50
N HIS A 886 -38.72 8.79 -68.80
CA HIS A 886 -39.64 7.78 -69.34
C HIS A 886 -39.20 6.34 -69.04
N LEU A 887 -37.90 6.06 -69.08
CA LEU A 887 -37.35 4.75 -68.69
C LEU A 887 -37.33 4.58 -67.17
N ALA A 888 -37.05 5.66 -66.43
CA ALA A 888 -37.06 5.63 -64.97
C ALA A 888 -38.43 5.23 -64.42
N ILE A 889 -39.54 5.74 -64.99
CA ILE A 889 -40.91 5.38 -64.60
C ILE A 889 -41.12 3.87 -64.69
N HIS A 890 -40.71 3.24 -65.79
CA HIS A 890 -40.86 1.80 -65.99
C HIS A 890 -40.17 0.98 -64.88
N TYR A 891 -38.94 1.34 -64.52
CA TYR A 891 -38.20 0.62 -63.49
C TYR A 891 -38.71 0.91 -62.07
N TYR A 892 -39.18 2.12 -61.78
CA TYR A 892 -39.85 2.40 -60.51
C TYR A 892 -41.16 1.63 -60.36
N GLN A 893 -41.97 1.55 -61.41
CA GLN A 893 -43.19 0.74 -61.39
C GLN A 893 -42.85 -0.75 -61.19
N LYS A 894 -41.83 -1.27 -61.88
CA LYS A 894 -41.33 -2.62 -61.65
C LYS A 894 -40.87 -2.82 -60.20
N ALA A 895 -40.18 -1.86 -59.60
CA ALA A 895 -39.75 -1.90 -58.21
C ALA A 895 -40.93 -1.96 -57.22
N LEU A 896 -42.02 -1.22 -57.45
CA LEU A 896 -43.24 -1.26 -56.60
C LEU A 896 -43.94 -2.63 -56.63
N THR A 897 -43.81 -3.39 -57.72
CA THR A 897 -44.42 -4.73 -57.82
C THR A 897 -43.65 -5.81 -57.05
N LEU A 898 -42.40 -5.54 -56.68
CA LEU A 898 -41.56 -6.48 -55.95
C LEU A 898 -41.78 -6.38 -54.43
N PRO A 899 -41.66 -7.49 -53.69
CA PRO A 899 -41.76 -7.47 -52.23
C PRO A 899 -40.56 -6.75 -51.60
N ALA A 900 -40.79 -6.12 -50.45
CA ALA A 900 -39.72 -5.56 -49.63
C ALA A 900 -38.79 -6.67 -49.13
N GLN A 901 -37.51 -6.36 -49.07
CA GLN A 901 -36.49 -7.34 -48.66
C GLN A 901 -36.48 -7.45 -47.14
N LYS A 902 -36.51 -8.69 -46.62
CA LYS A 902 -36.41 -8.96 -45.19
C LYS A 902 -34.99 -9.31 -44.83
N LEU A 903 -34.42 -8.58 -43.89
CA LEU A 903 -33.07 -8.79 -43.37
C LEU A 903 -33.15 -9.06 -41.87
N GLU A 904 -32.46 -10.09 -41.39
CA GLU A 904 -32.41 -10.41 -39.96
C GLU A 904 -31.77 -9.24 -39.18
N GLY A 905 -32.46 -8.75 -38.16
CA GLY A 905 -31.97 -7.68 -37.28
C GLY A 905 -32.18 -6.25 -37.76
N ILE A 906 -32.79 -6.03 -38.93
CA ILE A 906 -33.16 -4.70 -39.44
C ILE A 906 -34.70 -4.62 -39.48
N ALA A 907 -35.27 -3.52 -39.02
CA ALA A 907 -36.72 -3.32 -39.07
C ALA A 907 -37.21 -3.29 -40.53
N ASP A 908 -38.35 -3.96 -40.80
CA ASP A 908 -38.93 -4.06 -42.15
C ASP A 908 -39.10 -2.67 -42.82
N ASP A 909 -39.40 -1.63 -42.02
CA ASP A 909 -39.57 -0.24 -42.48
C ASP A 909 -38.28 0.40 -43.02
N GLN A 910 -37.09 -0.03 -42.58
CA GLN A 910 -35.81 0.52 -43.05
C GLN A 910 -35.39 -0.04 -44.41
N VAL A 911 -35.98 -1.16 -44.84
CA VAL A 911 -35.63 -1.86 -46.08
C VAL A 911 -36.70 -1.69 -47.15
N ASP A 912 -37.91 -1.26 -46.78
CA ASP A 912 -38.98 -1.02 -47.74
C ASP A 912 -38.79 0.32 -48.47
N LEU A 913 -38.44 0.22 -49.75
CA LEU A 913 -38.19 1.39 -50.61
C LEU A 913 -39.45 1.96 -51.27
N ARG A 914 -40.65 1.43 -50.95
CA ARG A 914 -41.92 1.88 -51.58
C ARG A 914 -42.14 3.37 -51.41
N TRP A 915 -41.77 3.90 -50.26
CA TRP A 915 -41.96 5.31 -49.94
C TRP A 915 -41.10 6.21 -50.84
N GLU A 916 -39.81 5.90 -50.96
CA GLU A 916 -38.86 6.62 -51.81
C GLU A 916 -39.20 6.47 -53.29
N ILE A 917 -39.64 5.29 -53.72
CA ILE A 917 -40.07 5.06 -55.10
C ILE A 917 -41.28 5.93 -55.44
N ALA A 918 -42.31 5.91 -54.59
CA ALA A 918 -43.53 6.69 -54.80
C ALA A 918 -43.26 8.19 -54.77
N PHE A 919 -42.41 8.66 -53.85
CA PHE A 919 -41.97 10.05 -53.81
C PHE A 919 -41.27 10.47 -55.11
N ASN A 920 -40.30 9.67 -55.59
CA ASN A 920 -39.59 9.97 -56.83
C ASN A 920 -40.50 9.95 -58.08
N LEU A 921 -41.44 9.01 -58.16
CA LEU A 921 -42.44 8.98 -59.23
C LEU A 921 -43.35 10.21 -59.17
N SER A 922 -43.77 10.64 -57.97
CA SER A 922 -44.60 11.84 -57.81
C SER A 922 -43.91 13.10 -58.34
N LEU A 923 -42.59 13.23 -58.12
CA LEU A 923 -41.79 14.34 -58.65
C LEU A 923 -41.75 14.34 -60.17
N ILE A 924 -41.59 13.16 -60.80
CA ILE A 924 -41.59 13.03 -62.26
C ILE A 924 -42.96 13.44 -62.83
N TYR A 925 -44.06 12.95 -62.24
CA TYR A 925 -45.41 13.28 -62.69
C TYR A 925 -45.78 14.75 -62.44
N GLN A 926 -45.29 15.33 -61.35
CA GLN A 926 -45.44 16.76 -61.08
C GLN A 926 -44.70 17.59 -62.14
N ALA A 927 -43.46 17.22 -62.48
CA ALA A 927 -42.68 17.88 -63.52
C ALA A 927 -43.33 17.75 -64.91
N SER A 928 -44.05 16.65 -65.17
CA SER A 928 -44.82 16.45 -66.40
C SER A 928 -46.22 17.09 -66.38
N GLY A 929 -46.62 17.74 -65.28
CA GLY A 929 -47.94 18.36 -65.11
C GLY A 929 -49.10 17.42 -64.79
N ASN A 930 -48.84 16.12 -64.56
CA ASN A 930 -49.87 15.13 -64.21
C ASN A 930 -50.06 15.06 -62.68
N LEU A 931 -50.78 16.04 -62.14
CA LEU A 931 -51.00 16.17 -60.70
C LEU A 931 -51.90 15.09 -60.10
N GLU A 932 -52.78 14.48 -60.90
CA GLU A 932 -53.70 13.44 -60.44
C GLU A 932 -52.94 12.16 -60.06
N MET A 933 -52.06 11.69 -60.96
CA MET A 933 -51.21 10.52 -60.69
C MET A 933 -50.22 10.77 -59.55
N ALA A 934 -49.66 11.97 -59.46
CA ALA A 934 -48.77 12.35 -58.37
C ALA A 934 -49.50 12.27 -57.01
N ARG A 935 -50.73 12.80 -56.91
CA ARG A 935 -51.55 12.70 -55.69
C ARG A 935 -51.94 11.27 -55.36
N GLN A 936 -52.31 10.48 -56.37
CA GLN A 936 -52.69 9.09 -56.16
C GLN A 936 -51.54 8.28 -55.57
N LEU A 937 -50.32 8.45 -56.08
CA LEU A 937 -49.13 7.75 -55.58
C LEU A 937 -48.75 8.16 -54.16
N ILE A 938 -48.79 9.46 -53.86
CA ILE A 938 -48.55 9.96 -52.50
C ILE A 938 -49.60 9.38 -51.53
N ASN A 939 -50.88 9.38 -51.92
CA ASN A 939 -51.95 8.90 -51.05
C ASN A 939 -51.94 7.38 -50.83
N THR A 940 -51.38 6.61 -51.77
CA THR A 940 -51.37 5.14 -51.70
C THR A 940 -50.12 4.59 -51.02
N HIS A 941 -49.00 5.29 -51.10
CA HIS A 941 -47.70 4.77 -50.67
C HIS A 941 -46.92 5.70 -49.72
N CYS A 942 -47.33 6.96 -49.55
CA CYS A 942 -46.60 7.95 -48.72
C CYS A 942 -47.38 8.48 -47.52
N ILE A 943 -48.62 8.02 -47.29
CA ILE A 943 -49.36 8.32 -46.06
C ILE A 943 -49.03 7.22 -45.06
N VAL A 944 -48.48 7.64 -43.91
CA VAL A 944 -48.20 6.79 -42.74
C VAL A 944 -49.50 6.33 -42.09
#